data_AF-A0A4U0UHE9-F1
#
_entry.id   AF-A0A4U0UHE9-F1
#
_cell.length_a   1.000
_cell.length_b   1.000
_cell.length_c   1.000
_cell.angle_alpha   90.00
_cell.angle_beta   90.00
_cell.angle_gamma   90.00
#
_symmetry.space_group_name_H-M   'P 1'
#
loop_
_entity.id
_entity.type
_entity.pdbx_description
1 polymer ?
#
loop_
_entity_poly.entity_id
_entity_poly.type
_entity_poly.pdbx_seq_one_letter_code
_entity_poly.pdbx_strand_id
1 'polypeptide(L)'
;MSGNGHSNGGEGGAVGSERINTDIVTLTRYLNEEQTKHKEATGDFTLLCHALQFSFKSIAYYIRRASLINLGGLAGSSNVTGDDQKKLDVIGNDVFIAAMRSSGRVRVLVSEEEEEALVFDEYPEARYAVMCDPIDGSSNLDAGVSVGTIFGVFKLPIGAKGTKEDLLKPGTELVAAGFTMYGASAQLVMTMRGGAVNGFTMDNALGEFILTHPDMRIPKKRAIYSCNEGNSKYWEEPVLEWVNSLKQAEKPYSARYIGSMVADAYRTLLYGGIFAYPADKKSTKGKLRILYECAPMAMVFENAGGQAVNSKMQRMIEVVPEHIHDRSGIFMGSYDEVQKVIDIHKKHGVDSAINAFVNLTPSSPWALKVAEQWKGLPFGKYLHQSPPRRQRTLTGPVDPSQHSLWHRLQIFSNPETNPQTYEQANSPFFSRLPLDIRIIIYDLVLGGMVFHIESATPQSRIYHLVCNRPHAIHEPNHQCHEPPTQRPSSAPREDYREASGLLPFLVTCRRAYSECVGTLYAANTFQFTSNHAAFRLLKVMIPPQRLQSLRHFRMVMRLPHHPHMNSRSKRDWAALWEFFAGEMVGLQGLYLKLLMLHDTQEQVRRTEDAEGAEWVLPMVGMAAAVNRTRGCRVEVVTGGEVQDLGRMLKEMASADVASNHAALVRGVSMQVHRQMRISLGGDG
;
A
#
# COMPACT_ATOMS: atom_id res chain seq x y z
N MET A 1 -11.21 23.06 45.22
CA MET A 1 -11.07 24.07 46.30
C MET A 1 -9.78 23.70 46.99
N SER A 2 -8.70 24.48 47.06
CA SER A 2 -8.44 25.94 47.04
C SER A 2 -6.91 26.03 46.85
N GLY A 3 -6.23 27.02 46.29
CA GLY A 3 -6.51 28.34 45.75
C GLY A 3 -5.13 28.96 45.44
N ASN A 4 -5.04 29.75 44.38
CA ASN A 4 -3.84 30.50 43.98
C ASN A 4 -3.47 31.56 45.03
N GLY A 5 -2.17 31.75 45.26
CA GLY A 5 -1.62 32.93 45.94
C GLY A 5 -0.21 33.21 45.43
N HIS A 6 -0.06 34.23 44.59
CA HIS A 6 1.23 34.86 44.28
C HIS A 6 1.54 35.88 45.37
N SER A 7 2.75 35.85 45.93
CA SER A 7 3.37 36.97 46.63
C SER A 7 4.86 37.01 46.33
N ASN A 8 5.29 38.08 45.65
CA ASN A 8 6.69 38.44 45.47
C ASN A 8 7.20 39.12 46.75
N GLY A 9 8.39 38.71 47.22
CA GLY A 9 9.17 39.40 48.25
C GLY A 9 10.56 38.76 48.31
N GLY A 10 11.59 39.52 47.99
CA GLY A 10 12.96 39.02 47.79
C GLY A 10 13.83 38.95 49.04
N GLU A 11 15.08 38.59 48.75
CA GLU A 11 16.31 38.57 49.57
C GLU A 11 16.68 37.26 50.29
N GLY A 12 17.89 36.79 49.97
CA GLY A 12 18.56 35.64 50.56
C GLY A 12 19.16 34.73 49.49
N GLY A 13 20.33 35.09 48.94
CA GLY A 13 21.09 34.22 48.04
C GLY A 13 21.46 32.92 48.74
N ALA A 14 20.69 31.86 48.47
CA ALA A 14 21.02 30.52 48.92
C ALA A 14 22.20 30.01 48.10
N VAL A 15 23.32 29.74 48.77
CA VAL A 15 24.37 28.86 48.25
C VAL A 15 23.67 27.58 47.80
N GLY A 16 23.64 27.36 46.49
CA GLY A 16 22.88 26.27 45.89
C GLY A 16 23.29 24.94 46.50
N SER A 17 22.41 24.35 47.31
CA SER A 17 22.57 22.97 47.75
C SER A 17 22.27 22.08 46.54
N GLU A 18 23.24 21.88 45.65
CA GLU A 18 23.19 20.74 44.75
C GLU A 18 23.13 19.49 45.65
N ARG A 19 21.95 18.85 45.70
CA ARG A 19 21.80 17.58 46.42
C ARG A 19 22.66 16.55 45.70
N ILE A 20 23.75 16.11 46.33
CA ILE A 20 24.60 15.04 45.81
C ILE A 20 23.74 13.79 45.65
N ASN A 21 23.60 13.30 44.41
CA ASN A 21 22.93 12.04 44.15
C ASN A 21 23.87 10.88 44.52
N THR A 22 23.58 10.19 45.63
CA THR A 22 24.35 9.03 46.08
C THR A 22 23.86 7.71 45.47
N ASP A 23 22.69 7.69 44.82
CA ASP A 23 22.10 6.50 44.19
C ASP A 23 22.30 6.56 42.67
N ILE A 24 23.54 6.31 42.25
CA ILE A 24 23.92 6.32 40.84
C ILE A 24 23.68 4.93 40.24
N VAL A 25 22.91 4.89 39.14
CA VAL A 25 22.69 3.67 38.37
C VAL A 25 23.68 3.61 37.22
N THR A 26 24.73 2.80 37.37
CA THR A 26 25.68 2.51 36.29
C THR A 26 25.10 1.49 35.31
N LEU A 27 25.65 1.43 34.10
CA LEU A 27 25.29 0.39 33.12
C LEU A 27 25.49 -1.01 33.71
N THR A 28 26.62 -1.26 34.37
CA THR A 28 26.92 -2.53 35.05
C THR A 28 25.83 -2.89 36.07
N ARG A 29 25.42 -1.94 36.91
CA ARG A 29 24.34 -2.16 37.88
C ARG A 29 23.02 -2.45 37.17
N TYR A 30 22.66 -1.65 36.17
CA TYR A 30 21.43 -1.81 35.39
C TYR A 30 21.35 -3.22 34.76
N LEU A 31 22.42 -3.68 34.10
CA LEU A 31 22.47 -4.99 33.46
C LEU A 31 22.36 -6.14 34.47
N ASN A 32 23.03 -6.03 35.62
CA ASN A 32 22.93 -7.03 36.68
C ASN A 32 21.51 -7.09 37.28
N GLU A 33 20.90 -5.93 37.54
CA GLU A 33 19.52 -5.85 38.03
C GLU A 33 18.52 -6.41 37.01
N GLU A 34 18.65 -6.08 35.73
CA GLU A 34 17.82 -6.66 34.67
C GLU A 34 18.00 -8.17 34.55
N GLN A 35 19.24 -8.69 34.64
CA GLN A 35 19.49 -10.14 34.59
C GLN A 35 18.69 -10.89 35.68
N THR A 36 18.60 -10.36 36.89
CA THR A 36 17.86 -11.01 37.99
C THR A 36 16.36 -11.14 37.73
N LYS A 37 15.81 -10.33 36.81
CA LYS A 37 14.39 -10.39 36.42
C LYS A 37 14.09 -11.55 35.46
N HIS A 38 15.11 -12.13 34.83
CA HIS A 38 14.98 -13.19 33.82
C HIS A 38 15.55 -14.51 34.33
N LYS A 39 14.67 -15.45 34.70
CA LYS A 39 15.07 -16.75 35.28
C LYS A 39 15.93 -17.61 34.36
N GLU A 40 15.75 -17.44 33.05
CA GLU A 40 16.48 -18.11 31.99
C GLU A 40 17.87 -17.49 31.70
N ALA A 41 18.19 -16.34 32.28
CA ALA A 41 19.44 -15.64 32.03
C ALA A 41 20.61 -16.29 32.79
N THR A 42 21.57 -16.85 32.03
CA THR A 42 22.78 -17.50 32.58
C THR A 42 23.88 -16.53 32.99
N GLY A 43 23.75 -15.24 32.62
CA GLY A 43 24.79 -14.22 32.76
C GLY A 43 25.71 -14.05 31.55
N ASP A 44 25.65 -14.95 30.56
CA ASP A 44 26.47 -14.85 29.33
C ASP A 44 26.22 -13.52 28.59
N PHE A 45 24.96 -13.12 28.49
CA PHE A 45 24.59 -11.87 27.83
C PHE A 45 25.12 -10.64 28.59
N THR A 46 25.04 -10.66 29.92
CA THR A 46 25.58 -9.59 30.78
C THR A 46 27.09 -9.44 30.61
N LEU A 47 27.83 -10.56 30.56
CA LEU A 47 29.27 -10.56 30.28
C LEU A 47 29.60 -9.99 28.89
N LEU A 48 28.80 -10.33 27.87
CA LEU A 48 28.91 -9.71 26.55
C LEU A 48 28.68 -8.20 26.61
N CYS A 49 27.66 -7.73 27.31
CA CYS A 49 27.39 -6.30 27.47
C CYS A 49 28.53 -5.57 28.21
N HIS A 50 29.19 -6.20 29.19
CA HIS A 50 30.39 -5.62 29.81
C HIS A 50 31.56 -5.51 28.82
N ALA A 51 31.74 -6.48 27.93
CA ALA A 51 32.75 -6.40 26.87
C ALA A 51 32.45 -5.27 25.87
N LEU A 52 31.18 -5.10 25.49
CA LEU A 52 30.72 -3.98 24.66
C LEU A 52 30.97 -2.64 25.36
N GLN A 53 30.62 -2.54 26.65
CA GLN A 53 30.89 -1.34 27.45
C GLN A 53 32.38 -1.00 27.44
N PHE A 54 33.26 -1.99 27.59
CA PHE A 54 34.70 -1.78 27.56
C PHE A 54 35.19 -1.27 26.20
N SER A 55 34.71 -1.83 25.09
CA SER A 55 35.09 -1.37 23.75
C SER A 55 34.65 0.07 23.51
N PHE A 56 33.43 0.44 23.90
CA PHE A 56 32.93 1.82 23.76
C PHE A 56 33.77 2.83 24.56
N LYS A 57 34.14 2.49 25.81
CA LYS A 57 35.01 3.35 26.64
C LYS A 57 36.39 3.54 26.00
N SER A 58 36.96 2.47 25.46
CA SER A 58 38.27 2.48 24.81
C SER A 58 38.25 3.29 23.51
N ILE A 59 37.25 3.09 22.65
CA ILE A 59 37.07 3.86 21.41
C ILE A 59 36.86 5.34 21.74
N ALA A 60 36.01 5.68 22.72
CA ALA A 60 35.82 7.07 23.17
C ALA A 60 37.13 7.72 23.63
N TYR A 61 37.98 6.97 24.33
CA TYR A 61 39.29 7.44 24.76
C TYR A 61 40.22 7.76 23.58
N TYR A 62 40.30 6.88 22.57
CA TYR A 62 41.12 7.13 21.39
C TYR A 62 40.60 8.28 20.52
N ILE A 63 39.28 8.38 20.30
CA ILE A 63 38.65 9.49 19.56
C ILE A 63 39.00 10.83 20.20
N ARG A 64 38.83 10.98 21.53
CA ARG A 64 39.12 12.25 22.23
C ARG A 64 40.60 12.65 22.17
N ARG A 65 41.49 11.70 21.90
CA ARG A 65 42.93 11.93 21.83
C ARG A 65 43.45 11.91 20.39
N ALA A 66 42.63 11.69 19.37
CA ALA A 66 43.07 11.40 18.01
C ALA A 66 44.07 12.43 17.48
N SER A 67 43.81 13.73 17.67
CA SER A 67 44.74 14.80 17.28
C SER A 67 46.02 14.88 18.13
N LEU A 68 45.96 14.51 19.41
CA LEU A 68 47.10 14.55 20.33
C LEU A 68 48.12 13.45 20.08
N ILE A 69 47.66 12.28 19.61
CA ILE A 69 48.50 11.11 19.34
C ILE A 69 48.65 10.82 17.84
N ASN A 70 48.34 11.83 17.01
CA ASN A 70 48.49 11.79 15.55
C ASN A 70 47.83 10.58 14.87
N LEU A 71 46.62 10.24 15.33
CA LEU A 71 45.77 9.20 14.73
C LEU A 71 44.91 9.72 13.57
N GLY A 72 45.10 10.97 13.15
CA GLY A 72 44.47 11.53 11.96
C GLY A 72 45.12 11.00 10.66
N GLY A 73 44.36 11.06 9.58
CA GLY A 73 44.81 10.68 8.23
C GLY A 73 44.67 9.19 7.87
N LEU A 74 45.11 8.88 6.66
CA LEU A 74 44.92 7.57 6.01
C LEU A 74 45.82 6.48 6.60
N ALA A 75 45.27 5.27 6.72
CA ALA A 75 46.00 4.05 7.13
C ALA A 75 46.81 3.42 5.99
N GLY A 76 46.53 3.81 4.73
CA GLY A 76 47.23 3.32 3.53
C GLY A 76 46.52 2.17 2.79
N SER A 77 45.36 1.73 3.27
CA SER A 77 44.47 0.72 2.69
C SER A 77 43.09 1.32 2.33
N SER A 78 42.41 0.76 1.33
CA SER A 78 41.00 1.05 1.02
C SER A 78 40.12 -0.06 1.59
N ASN A 79 38.98 0.30 2.21
CA ASN A 79 38.05 -0.67 2.79
C ASN A 79 37.32 -1.47 1.70
N VAL A 80 36.84 -2.67 2.05
CA VAL A 80 35.97 -3.53 1.22
C VAL A 80 34.73 -2.78 0.71
N THR A 81 34.32 -1.76 1.46
CA THR A 81 33.15 -0.93 1.19
C THR A 81 33.43 0.26 0.25
N GLY A 82 34.70 0.51 -0.09
CA GLY A 82 35.16 1.51 -1.05
C GLY A 82 35.49 2.89 -0.45
N ASP A 83 35.48 3.02 0.87
CA ASP A 83 35.88 4.24 1.60
C ASP A 83 37.38 4.16 1.99
N ASP A 84 38.06 5.33 2.04
CA ASP A 84 39.47 5.44 2.42
C ASP A 84 39.65 5.16 3.93
N GLN A 85 40.39 4.12 4.30
CA GLN A 85 40.50 3.67 5.70
C GLN A 85 41.34 4.65 6.53
N LYS A 86 40.81 5.14 7.65
CA LYS A 86 41.58 5.96 8.59
C LYS A 86 42.24 5.10 9.65
N LYS A 87 43.35 5.58 10.20
CA LYS A 87 44.07 4.86 11.28
C LYS A 87 43.20 4.58 12.49
N LEU A 88 42.25 5.48 12.80
CA LEU A 88 41.36 5.29 13.93
C LEU A 88 40.34 4.19 13.67
N ASP A 89 39.92 3.97 12.42
CA ASP A 89 38.98 2.90 12.05
C ASP A 89 39.60 1.53 12.34
N VAL A 90 40.87 1.34 11.95
CA VAL A 90 41.67 0.14 12.27
C VAL A 90 41.78 -0.07 13.78
N ILE A 91 42.15 0.96 14.54
CA ILE A 91 42.29 0.86 16.01
C ILE A 91 40.93 0.56 16.66
N GLY A 92 39.86 1.21 16.20
CA GLY A 92 38.51 1.00 16.70
C GLY A 92 38.05 -0.45 16.47
N ASN A 93 38.29 -0.97 15.27
CA ASN A 93 38.01 -2.36 14.91
C ASN A 93 38.81 -3.35 15.76
N ASP A 94 40.13 -3.16 15.88
CA ASP A 94 41.02 -4.02 16.67
C ASP A 94 40.59 -4.09 18.14
N VAL A 95 40.28 -2.93 18.74
CA VAL A 95 39.78 -2.83 20.12
C VAL A 95 38.46 -3.59 20.26
N PHE A 96 37.56 -3.43 19.29
CA PHE A 96 36.26 -4.09 19.31
C PHE A 96 36.41 -5.62 19.19
N ILE A 97 37.19 -6.10 18.22
CA ILE A 97 37.48 -7.52 18.01
C ILE A 97 38.11 -8.14 19.25
N ALA A 98 39.13 -7.49 19.84
CA ALA A 98 39.80 -7.97 21.03
C ALA A 98 38.86 -8.07 22.23
N ALA A 99 37.99 -7.07 22.44
CA ALA A 99 36.98 -7.10 23.50
C ALA A 99 35.96 -8.22 23.29
N MET A 100 35.44 -8.39 22.07
CA MET A 100 34.46 -9.44 21.77
C MET A 100 35.07 -10.84 21.92
N ARG A 101 36.28 -11.05 21.39
CA ARG A 101 37.01 -12.32 21.51
C ARG A 101 37.31 -12.65 22.97
N SER A 102 37.81 -11.69 23.76
CA SER A 102 38.14 -11.93 25.19
C SER A 102 36.93 -12.16 26.09
N SER A 103 35.71 -11.80 25.65
CA SER A 103 34.49 -12.07 26.41
C SER A 103 34.22 -13.58 26.59
N GLY A 104 34.68 -14.41 25.65
CA GLY A 104 34.35 -15.85 25.59
C GLY A 104 32.86 -16.16 25.35
N ARG A 105 32.03 -15.15 25.07
CA ARG A 105 30.56 -15.29 24.87
C ARG A 105 30.11 -15.03 23.44
N VAL A 106 30.99 -14.51 22.60
CA VAL A 106 30.75 -14.27 21.17
C VAL A 106 31.30 -15.45 20.37
N ARG A 107 30.47 -16.01 19.48
CA ARG A 107 30.87 -17.07 18.54
C ARG A 107 31.25 -16.49 17.18
N VAL A 108 30.53 -15.47 16.74
CA VAL A 108 30.73 -14.84 15.42
C VAL A 108 30.67 -13.33 15.56
N LEU A 109 31.61 -12.63 14.90
CA LEU A 109 31.64 -11.18 14.82
C LEU A 109 31.63 -10.77 13.34
N VAL A 110 30.73 -9.86 12.97
CA VAL A 110 30.73 -9.19 11.67
C VAL A 110 31.02 -7.72 11.92
N SER A 111 32.04 -7.19 11.26
CA SER A 111 32.44 -5.79 11.35
C SER A 111 32.32 -5.13 9.98
N GLU A 112 32.07 -3.82 9.93
CA GLU A 112 32.14 -3.05 8.68
C GLU A 112 33.53 -3.06 8.04
N GLU A 113 34.56 -3.23 8.87
CA GLU A 113 35.99 -3.18 8.51
C GLU A 113 36.58 -4.54 8.09
N GLU A 114 35.81 -5.63 8.22
CA GLU A 114 36.23 -6.99 7.89
C GLU A 114 35.45 -7.50 6.68
N GLU A 115 36.13 -8.12 5.70
CA GLU A 115 35.48 -8.66 4.49
C GLU A 115 34.60 -9.89 4.79
N GLU A 116 35.03 -10.69 5.77
CA GLU A 116 34.41 -11.96 6.13
C GLU A 116 34.03 -11.96 7.60
N ALA A 117 33.06 -12.80 7.96
CA ALA A 117 32.67 -12.98 9.34
C ALA A 117 33.81 -13.66 10.13
N LEU A 118 34.17 -13.08 11.28
CA LEU A 118 35.16 -13.64 12.18
C LEU A 118 34.51 -14.69 13.08
N VAL A 119 34.97 -15.94 12.99
CA VAL A 119 34.51 -17.06 13.81
C VAL A 119 35.54 -17.37 14.89
N PHE A 120 35.13 -17.36 16.16
CA PHE A 120 36.02 -17.64 17.30
C PHE A 120 35.94 -19.11 17.71
N ASP A 121 36.76 -19.95 17.06
CA ASP A 121 36.79 -21.42 17.24
C ASP A 121 37.28 -21.89 18.60
N GLU A 122 37.94 -21.02 19.36
CA GLU A 122 38.26 -21.26 20.76
C GLU A 122 37.02 -21.28 21.68
N TYR A 123 35.86 -20.80 21.22
CA TYR A 123 34.59 -20.75 21.99
C TYR A 123 33.42 -21.38 21.23
N PRO A 124 33.42 -22.71 20.97
CA PRO A 124 32.36 -23.38 20.19
C PRO A 124 30.98 -23.35 20.87
N GLU A 125 30.95 -23.21 22.19
CA GLU A 125 29.73 -23.16 23.02
C GLU A 125 29.19 -21.72 23.19
N ALA A 126 29.88 -20.71 22.66
CA ALA A 126 29.40 -19.34 22.69
C ALA A 126 28.10 -19.19 21.87
N ARG A 127 27.16 -18.37 22.37
CA ARG A 127 25.77 -18.33 21.88
C ARG A 127 25.36 -16.99 21.28
N TYR A 128 26.30 -16.11 21.01
CA TYR A 128 26.00 -14.78 20.47
C TYR A 128 26.78 -14.50 19.20
N ALA A 129 26.12 -13.85 18.25
CA ALA A 129 26.78 -13.15 17.16
C ALA A 129 26.64 -11.65 17.37
N VAL A 130 27.70 -10.90 17.10
CA VAL A 130 27.71 -9.43 17.18
C VAL A 130 27.94 -8.88 15.79
N MET A 131 27.09 -7.95 15.36
CA MET A 131 27.27 -7.15 14.15
C MET A 131 27.66 -5.74 14.59
N CYS A 132 28.72 -5.16 14.06
CA CYS A 132 29.13 -3.81 14.44
C CYS A 132 29.60 -2.95 13.28
N ASP A 133 29.37 -1.65 13.45
CA ASP A 133 30.13 -0.59 12.82
C ASP A 133 30.99 0.04 13.92
N PRO A 134 32.31 -0.23 13.96
CA PRO A 134 33.18 0.29 15.00
C PRO A 134 33.22 1.82 15.06
N ILE A 135 33.23 2.49 13.89
CA ILE A 135 33.31 3.96 13.77
C ILE A 135 32.41 4.46 12.61
N ASP A 136 31.12 4.65 12.91
CA ASP A 136 30.19 5.34 12.03
C ASP A 136 30.58 6.82 11.88
N GLY A 137 30.59 7.29 10.63
CA GLY A 137 30.89 8.68 10.30
C GLY A 137 32.38 9.02 10.37
N SER A 138 33.27 8.02 10.27
CA SER A 138 34.74 8.17 10.26
C SER A 138 35.24 9.28 9.32
N SER A 139 34.56 9.52 8.20
CA SER A 139 34.85 10.63 7.28
C SER A 139 34.90 12.00 7.97
N ASN A 140 34.10 12.21 9.02
CA ASN A 140 34.03 13.49 9.74
C ASN A 140 34.97 13.60 10.94
N LEU A 141 35.74 12.55 11.24
CA LEU A 141 36.64 12.50 12.39
C LEU A 141 37.68 13.63 12.37
N ASP A 142 38.31 13.89 11.22
CA ASP A 142 39.34 14.93 11.08
C ASP A 142 38.76 16.35 11.26
N ALA A 143 37.45 16.51 11.03
CA ALA A 143 36.73 17.77 11.23
C ALA A 143 36.26 17.97 12.68
N GLY A 144 36.50 17.01 13.58
CA GLY A 144 36.07 17.06 14.98
C GLY A 144 34.55 16.97 15.17
N VAL A 145 33.83 16.44 14.17
CA VAL A 145 32.38 16.23 14.23
C VAL A 145 32.10 14.95 15.02
N SER A 146 30.89 14.85 15.57
CA SER A 146 30.45 13.65 16.29
C SER A 146 30.41 12.42 15.37
N VAL A 147 30.96 11.33 15.87
CA VAL A 147 31.00 9.99 15.26
C VAL A 147 30.43 8.97 16.24
N GLY A 148 30.35 7.68 15.91
CA GLY A 148 29.79 6.70 16.83
C GLY A 148 30.17 5.25 16.56
N THR A 149 29.72 4.35 17.42
CA THR A 149 29.76 2.90 17.21
C THR A 149 28.34 2.38 17.16
N ILE A 150 28.01 1.48 16.24
CA ILE A 150 26.69 0.82 16.17
C ILE A 150 26.90 -0.68 16.43
N PHE A 151 25.96 -1.29 17.15
CA PHE A 151 26.00 -2.73 17.39
C PHE A 151 24.63 -3.39 17.38
N GLY A 152 24.57 -4.63 16.89
CA GLY A 152 23.44 -5.54 17.00
C GLY A 152 23.90 -6.90 17.53
N VAL A 153 23.07 -7.55 18.34
CA VAL A 153 23.37 -8.86 18.92
C VAL A 153 22.29 -9.86 18.52
N PHE A 154 22.71 -10.97 17.91
CA PHE A 154 21.88 -12.14 17.65
C PHE A 154 22.20 -13.26 18.65
N LYS A 155 21.20 -14.07 18.97
CA LYS A 155 21.40 -15.34 19.68
C LYS A 155 21.57 -16.46 18.65
N LEU A 156 22.61 -17.25 18.83
CA LEU A 156 22.95 -18.39 17.99
C LEU A 156 22.62 -19.73 18.68
N PRO A 157 22.32 -20.78 17.92
CA PRO A 157 22.34 -22.13 18.44
C PRO A 157 23.77 -22.52 18.88
N ILE A 158 23.87 -23.43 19.85
CA ILE A 158 25.16 -23.99 20.27
C ILE A 158 25.81 -24.69 19.07
N GLY A 159 27.12 -24.49 18.89
CA GLY A 159 27.88 -25.08 17.77
C GLY A 159 27.67 -24.39 16.41
N ALA A 160 27.04 -23.20 16.39
CA ALA A 160 26.93 -22.39 15.17
C ALA A 160 28.30 -22.16 14.52
N LYS A 161 28.34 -22.15 13.18
CA LYS A 161 29.59 -22.05 12.42
C LYS A 161 29.78 -20.71 11.71
N GLY A 162 28.86 -19.76 11.91
CA GLY A 162 28.88 -18.49 11.18
C GLY A 162 28.46 -18.65 9.72
N THR A 163 27.58 -19.61 9.45
CA THR A 163 27.03 -19.83 8.12
C THR A 163 26.12 -18.67 7.70
N LYS A 164 25.76 -18.61 6.40
CA LYS A 164 24.77 -17.65 5.91
C LYS A 164 23.45 -17.77 6.66
N GLU A 165 23.03 -18.99 7.00
CA GLU A 165 21.81 -19.28 7.75
C GLU A 165 21.91 -18.80 9.21
N ASP A 166 23.12 -18.75 9.78
CA ASP A 166 23.34 -18.23 11.13
C ASP A 166 23.24 -16.69 11.17
N LEU A 167 23.71 -16.02 10.10
CA LEU A 167 24.00 -14.58 10.06
C LEU A 167 22.99 -13.73 9.27
N LEU A 168 22.46 -14.24 8.16
CA LEU A 168 21.59 -13.50 7.25
C LEU A 168 20.13 -13.56 7.70
N LYS A 169 19.89 -13.02 8.90
CA LYS A 169 18.57 -12.99 9.55
C LYS A 169 17.98 -11.59 9.53
N PRO A 170 16.64 -11.45 9.54
CA PRO A 170 16.01 -10.16 9.72
C PRO A 170 16.35 -9.58 11.10
N GLY A 171 16.32 -8.24 11.20
CA GLY A 171 16.52 -7.53 12.47
C GLY A 171 15.54 -7.92 13.57
N THR A 172 14.39 -8.54 13.25
CA THR A 172 13.46 -9.10 14.24
C THR A 172 14.10 -10.19 15.09
N GLU A 173 15.22 -10.78 14.62
CA GLU A 173 16.00 -11.76 15.36
C GLU A 173 17.10 -11.15 16.26
N LEU A 174 17.25 -9.83 16.30
CA LEU A 174 18.12 -9.18 17.28
C LEU A 174 17.58 -9.38 18.70
N VAL A 175 18.43 -9.81 19.63
CA VAL A 175 18.10 -9.86 21.06
C VAL A 175 18.39 -8.53 21.76
N ALA A 176 19.35 -7.78 21.23
CA ALA A 176 19.71 -6.45 21.69
C ALA A 176 20.35 -5.64 20.56
N ALA A 177 20.24 -4.32 20.65
CA ALA A 177 20.89 -3.41 19.73
C ALA A 177 21.12 -2.05 20.39
N GLY A 178 22.01 -1.27 19.81
CA GLY A 178 22.27 0.08 20.28
C GLY A 178 23.35 0.78 19.49
N PHE A 179 23.70 1.96 19.97
CA PHE A 179 24.80 2.74 19.44
C PHE A 179 25.41 3.60 20.55
N THR A 180 26.67 3.98 20.39
CA THR A 180 27.35 4.98 21.22
C THR A 180 27.72 6.16 20.36
N MET A 181 27.23 7.36 20.69
CA MET A 181 27.66 8.60 20.05
C MET A 181 28.84 9.20 20.82
N TYR A 182 29.93 9.49 20.11
CA TYR A 182 31.11 10.19 20.62
C TYR A 182 31.06 11.66 20.19
N GLY A 183 30.29 12.45 20.93
CA GLY A 183 30.22 13.90 20.77
C GLY A 183 30.95 14.64 21.89
N ALA A 184 30.35 15.72 22.39
CA ALA A 184 30.85 16.42 23.57
C ALA A 184 31.00 15.47 24.79
N SER A 185 30.06 14.54 24.92
CA SER A 185 30.14 13.38 25.82
C SER A 185 29.90 12.09 25.02
N ALA A 186 30.33 10.96 25.57
CA ALA A 186 29.98 9.66 25.01
C ALA A 186 28.59 9.26 25.54
N GLN A 187 27.66 8.99 24.62
CA GLN A 187 26.26 8.70 24.90
C GLN A 187 25.91 7.32 24.34
N LEU A 188 25.76 6.33 25.22
CA LEU A 188 25.33 4.99 24.85
C LEU A 188 23.81 4.93 24.88
N VAL A 189 23.19 4.53 23.78
CA VAL A 189 21.78 4.18 23.69
C VAL A 189 21.68 2.69 23.41
N MET A 190 20.89 1.96 24.20
CA MET A 190 20.68 0.54 23.97
C MET A 190 19.27 0.08 24.31
N THR A 191 18.87 -1.04 23.71
CA THR A 191 17.58 -1.67 23.95
C THR A 191 17.66 -3.19 23.76
N MET A 192 16.74 -3.90 24.41
CA MET A 192 16.54 -5.35 24.26
C MET A 192 15.29 -5.60 23.42
N ARG A 193 15.13 -6.81 22.88
CA ARG A 193 13.96 -7.17 22.06
C ARG A 193 12.65 -6.92 22.84
N GLY A 194 11.83 -6.00 22.33
CA GLY A 194 10.57 -5.59 22.96
C GLY A 194 10.72 -4.83 24.29
N GLY A 195 11.92 -4.39 24.64
CA GLY A 195 12.21 -3.68 25.89
C GLY A 195 12.20 -2.16 25.75
N ALA A 196 12.45 -1.48 26.88
CA ALA A 196 12.68 -0.04 26.91
C ALA A 196 13.97 0.35 26.18
N VAL A 197 14.03 1.58 25.69
CA VAL A 197 15.26 2.20 25.17
C VAL A 197 15.87 3.02 26.29
N ASN A 198 17.14 2.80 26.63
CA ASN A 198 17.80 3.52 27.72
C ASN A 198 19.06 4.21 27.21
N GLY A 199 19.25 5.46 27.66
CA GLY A 199 20.42 6.29 27.36
C GLY A 199 21.32 6.48 28.57
N PHE A 200 22.62 6.27 28.38
CA PHE A 200 23.65 6.38 29.40
C PHE A 200 24.72 7.39 28.96
N THR A 201 25.06 8.32 29.85
CA THR A 201 26.14 9.27 29.65
C THR A 201 27.42 8.75 30.30
N MET A 202 28.54 8.75 29.59
CA MET A 202 29.84 8.43 30.16
C MET A 202 30.35 9.55 31.07
N ASP A 203 30.59 9.23 32.34
CA ASP A 203 31.41 10.02 33.24
C ASP A 203 32.88 9.65 33.01
N ASN A 204 33.68 10.61 32.53
CA ASN A 204 35.08 10.36 32.20
C ASN A 204 35.99 10.23 33.44
N ALA A 205 35.60 10.82 34.59
CA ALA A 205 36.39 10.76 35.81
C ALA A 205 36.21 9.40 36.50
N LEU A 206 34.99 8.88 36.50
CA LEU A 206 34.66 7.56 37.03
C LEU A 206 34.96 6.43 36.03
N GLY A 207 34.94 6.74 34.72
CA GLY A 207 35.08 5.73 33.67
C GLY A 207 33.85 4.82 33.56
N GLU A 208 32.67 5.34 33.89
CA GLU A 208 31.41 4.59 33.94
C GLU A 208 30.31 5.24 33.11
N PHE A 209 29.45 4.40 32.53
CA PHE A 209 28.23 4.86 31.86
C PHE A 209 27.11 4.96 32.89
N ILE A 210 26.61 6.18 33.10
CA ILE A 210 25.57 6.48 34.08
C ILE A 210 24.23 6.61 33.37
N LEU A 211 23.18 5.95 33.88
CA LEU A 211 21.83 6.05 33.33
C LEU A 211 21.32 7.49 33.48
N THR A 212 21.13 8.18 32.36
CA THR A 212 20.68 9.59 32.33
C THR A 212 19.33 9.74 31.65
N HIS A 213 18.96 8.79 30.80
CA HIS A 213 17.70 8.81 30.05
C HIS A 213 17.01 7.44 30.15
N PRO A 214 16.33 7.14 31.27
CA PRO A 214 15.54 5.93 31.39
C PRO A 214 14.31 5.98 30.46
N ASP A 215 13.98 4.85 29.84
CA ASP A 215 12.77 4.65 29.03
C ASP A 215 12.52 5.72 27.96
N MET A 216 13.53 6.02 27.16
CA MET A 216 13.48 6.98 26.06
C MET A 216 12.30 6.69 25.13
N ARG A 217 11.54 7.74 24.81
CA ARG A 217 10.45 7.72 23.82
C ARG A 217 10.63 8.85 22.83
N ILE A 218 10.54 8.52 21.55
CA ILE A 218 10.62 9.52 20.50
C ILE A 218 9.29 10.30 20.43
N PRO A 219 9.33 11.63 20.25
CA PRO A 219 8.12 12.39 19.96
C PRO A 219 7.40 11.89 18.70
N LYS A 220 6.06 11.88 18.70
CA LYS A 220 5.26 11.41 17.55
C LYS A 220 5.49 12.20 16.25
N LYS A 221 5.85 13.49 16.37
CA LYS A 221 6.15 14.39 15.25
C LYS A 221 7.03 15.56 15.67
N ARG A 222 7.85 16.06 14.75
CA ARG A 222 8.63 17.31 14.88
C ARG A 222 9.00 17.83 13.50
N ALA A 223 8.97 19.14 13.33
CA ALA A 223 9.34 19.81 12.07
C ALA A 223 10.87 19.89 11.86
N ILE A 224 11.55 18.74 11.88
CA ILE A 224 13.00 18.60 11.62
C ILE A 224 13.19 17.43 10.64
N TYR A 225 14.00 17.64 9.61
CA TYR A 225 14.42 16.57 8.70
C TYR A 225 15.93 16.57 8.52
N SER A 226 16.46 15.38 8.27
CA SER A 226 17.88 15.11 8.13
C SER A 226 18.13 14.23 6.92
N CYS A 227 18.76 14.80 5.89
CA CYS A 227 19.06 14.12 4.64
C CYS A 227 20.19 14.85 3.91
N ASN A 228 21.01 14.13 3.14
CA ASN A 228 22.03 14.73 2.29
C ASN A 228 21.43 15.23 0.97
N GLU A 229 20.96 16.48 0.96
CA GLU A 229 20.37 17.09 -0.24
C GLU A 229 21.32 17.28 -1.43
N GLY A 230 22.64 17.13 -1.23
CA GLY A 230 23.61 17.10 -2.33
C GLY A 230 23.36 15.96 -3.31
N ASN A 231 22.66 14.90 -2.88
CA ASN A 231 22.27 13.78 -3.73
C ASN A 231 20.93 13.98 -4.44
N SER A 232 20.25 15.12 -4.27
CA SER A 232 18.91 15.38 -4.84
C SER A 232 18.82 15.17 -6.34
N LYS A 233 19.88 15.45 -7.10
CA LYS A 233 19.96 15.16 -8.55
C LYS A 233 19.73 13.68 -8.89
N TYR A 234 20.05 12.76 -7.99
CA TYR A 234 19.96 11.31 -8.20
C TYR A 234 18.70 10.69 -7.62
N TRP A 235 17.96 11.42 -6.79
CA TRP A 235 16.76 10.91 -6.12
C TRP A 235 15.65 10.60 -7.12
N GLU A 236 14.80 9.66 -6.73
CA GLU A 236 13.55 9.39 -7.42
C GLU A 236 12.49 10.44 -7.04
N GLU A 237 11.48 10.59 -7.89
CA GLU A 237 10.36 11.54 -7.69
C GLU A 237 9.68 11.50 -6.31
N PRO A 238 9.42 10.32 -5.69
CA PRO A 238 8.78 10.30 -4.37
C PRO A 238 9.62 10.98 -3.29
N VAL A 239 10.95 10.85 -3.36
CA VAL A 239 11.88 11.45 -2.42
C VAL A 239 11.97 12.96 -2.67
N LEU A 240 12.00 13.39 -3.93
CA LEU A 240 11.97 14.79 -4.31
C LEU A 240 10.68 15.47 -3.85
N GLU A 241 9.51 14.86 -4.12
CA GLU A 241 8.22 15.36 -3.65
C GLU A 241 8.19 15.47 -2.13
N TRP A 242 8.66 14.44 -1.43
CA TRP A 242 8.72 14.44 0.03
C TRP A 242 9.56 15.61 0.56
N VAL A 243 10.81 15.76 0.15
CA VAL A 243 11.68 16.84 0.64
C VAL A 243 11.12 18.21 0.26
N ASN A 244 10.58 18.39 -0.95
CA ASN A 244 9.96 19.64 -1.36
C ASN A 244 8.72 19.98 -0.52
N SER A 245 7.90 18.99 -0.17
CA SER A 245 6.73 19.20 0.69
C SER A 245 7.10 19.73 2.08
N LEU A 246 8.25 19.31 2.63
CA LEU A 246 8.74 19.79 3.93
C LEU A 246 9.22 21.25 3.88
N LYS A 247 9.80 21.66 2.74
CA LYS A 247 10.27 23.03 2.50
C LYS A 247 9.13 24.00 2.22
N GLN A 248 8.08 23.52 1.56
CA GLN A 248 6.90 24.30 1.15
C GLN A 248 5.76 24.26 2.17
N ALA A 249 5.92 23.56 3.29
CA ALA A 249 4.95 23.57 4.37
C ALA A 249 4.72 24.99 4.91
N GLU A 250 3.51 25.28 5.41
CA GLU A 250 3.13 26.58 6.00
C GLU A 250 4.16 27.09 7.02
N LYS A 251 4.67 26.16 7.84
CA LYS A 251 5.90 26.34 8.60
C LYS A 251 6.95 25.35 8.09
N PRO A 252 7.97 25.81 7.34
CA PRO A 252 9.00 24.94 6.80
C PRO A 252 9.75 24.18 7.89
N TYR A 253 10.16 22.96 7.57
CA TYR A 253 10.93 22.13 8.48
C TYR A 253 12.36 22.65 8.61
N SER A 254 12.94 22.49 9.79
CA SER A 254 14.37 22.77 10.00
C SER A 254 15.21 21.63 9.43
N ALA A 255 16.10 21.94 8.49
CA ALA A 255 17.09 21.00 7.99
C ALA A 255 18.24 20.83 9.01
N ARG A 256 18.60 19.58 9.34
CA ARG A 256 19.77 19.26 10.17
C ARG A 256 20.42 18.00 9.60
N TYR A 257 21.65 18.09 9.12
CA TYR A 257 22.39 16.94 8.63
C TYR A 257 23.82 17.04 9.14
N ILE A 258 24.17 16.20 10.10
CA ILE A 258 25.50 16.19 10.74
C ILE A 258 26.49 15.43 9.86
N GLY A 259 26.02 14.38 9.18
CA GLY A 259 26.84 13.55 8.29
C GLY A 259 27.43 12.31 8.97
N SER A 260 27.03 12.03 10.21
CA SER A 260 27.22 10.74 10.90
C SER A 260 25.83 10.20 11.25
N MET A 261 25.56 8.95 10.90
CA MET A 261 24.26 8.33 11.14
C MET A 261 23.93 8.34 12.63
N VAL A 262 24.90 8.00 13.49
CA VAL A 262 24.73 7.95 14.95
C VAL A 262 24.38 9.33 15.52
N ALA A 263 25.06 10.39 15.09
CA ALA A 263 24.78 11.74 15.57
C ALA A 263 23.39 12.24 15.12
N ASP A 264 23.04 12.01 13.86
CA ASP A 264 21.74 12.35 13.31
C ASP A 264 20.61 11.52 13.95
N ALA A 265 20.85 10.23 14.24
CA ALA A 265 19.95 9.32 14.92
C ALA A 265 19.71 9.76 16.37
N TYR A 266 20.75 10.04 17.14
CA TYR A 266 20.64 10.46 18.55
C TYR A 266 19.80 11.74 18.70
N ARG A 267 20.05 12.75 17.86
CA ARG A 267 19.23 13.97 17.82
C ARG A 267 17.78 13.64 17.48
N THR A 268 17.55 12.79 16.47
CA THR A 268 16.19 12.44 16.02
C THR A 268 15.42 11.68 17.11
N LEU A 269 16.10 10.80 17.85
CA LEU A 269 15.52 10.07 18.97
C LEU A 269 15.08 11.02 20.10
N LEU A 270 15.91 12.00 20.46
CA LEU A 270 15.61 12.96 21.53
C LEU A 270 14.57 14.02 21.13
N TYR A 271 14.72 14.62 19.95
CA TYR A 271 13.92 15.78 19.55
C TYR A 271 12.72 15.44 18.67
N GLY A 272 12.69 14.23 18.13
CA GLY A 272 11.79 13.84 17.05
C GLY A 272 12.22 14.42 15.70
N GLY A 273 11.46 14.08 14.68
CA GLY A 273 11.72 14.43 13.29
C GLY A 273 12.04 13.18 12.49
N ILE A 274 12.77 13.33 11.39
CA ILE A 274 13.09 12.22 10.50
C ILE A 274 14.53 12.30 10.00
N PHE A 275 15.20 11.15 10.01
CA PHE A 275 16.45 10.90 9.30
C PHE A 275 16.18 10.05 8.06
N ALA A 276 16.77 10.43 6.94
CA ALA A 276 16.62 9.75 5.67
C ALA A 276 17.98 9.62 4.96
N TYR A 277 18.25 8.40 4.51
CA TYR A 277 19.30 8.08 3.57
C TYR A 277 18.70 7.19 2.48
N PRO A 278 17.93 7.77 1.54
CA PRO A 278 17.22 7.01 0.52
C PRO A 278 18.17 6.30 -0.44
N ALA A 279 17.67 5.26 -1.09
CA ALA A 279 18.29 4.73 -2.30
C ALA A 279 18.12 5.74 -3.44
N ASP A 280 19.07 5.76 -4.37
CA ASP A 280 19.07 6.70 -5.48
C ASP A 280 19.62 6.05 -6.76
N LYS A 281 19.62 6.79 -7.87
CA LYS A 281 20.09 6.28 -9.17
C LYS A 281 21.56 5.85 -9.17
N LYS A 282 22.39 6.37 -8.26
CA LYS A 282 23.81 6.02 -8.12
C LYS A 282 23.98 4.81 -7.20
N SER A 283 23.23 4.78 -6.11
CA SER A 283 23.24 3.73 -5.08
C SER A 283 21.86 3.10 -5.00
N THR A 284 21.58 2.18 -5.92
CA THR A 284 20.23 1.62 -6.15
C THR A 284 19.68 0.81 -4.98
N LYS A 285 20.55 0.24 -4.14
CA LYS A 285 20.19 -0.37 -2.85
C LYS A 285 20.28 0.60 -1.68
N GLY A 286 20.83 1.81 -1.83
CA GLY A 286 21.23 2.72 -0.75
C GLY A 286 22.70 2.55 -0.34
N LYS A 287 23.16 3.35 0.63
CA LYS A 287 24.56 3.34 1.10
C LYS A 287 24.77 2.52 2.38
N LEU A 288 23.83 2.60 3.33
CA LEU A 288 23.98 2.04 4.67
C LEU A 288 23.78 0.53 4.66
N ARG A 289 24.44 -0.21 5.56
CA ARG A 289 24.41 -1.68 5.60
C ARG A 289 23.36 -2.20 6.57
N ILE A 290 22.71 -3.28 6.18
CA ILE A 290 21.53 -3.79 6.87
C ILE A 290 21.89 -4.28 8.28
N LEU A 291 22.90 -5.15 8.40
CA LEU A 291 23.17 -5.89 9.64
C LEU A 291 23.70 -5.03 10.79
N TYR A 292 24.51 -4.01 10.49
CA TYR A 292 25.24 -3.25 11.50
C TYR A 292 24.94 -1.75 11.50
N GLU A 293 24.14 -1.22 10.56
CA GLU A 293 23.67 0.17 10.60
C GLU A 293 22.13 0.22 10.67
N CYS A 294 21.44 -0.30 9.66
CA CYS A 294 19.98 -0.11 9.51
C CYS A 294 19.15 -0.91 10.51
N ALA A 295 19.38 -2.21 10.66
CA ALA A 295 18.58 -3.07 11.53
C ALA A 295 18.74 -2.74 13.04
N PRO A 296 19.96 -2.49 13.56
CA PRO A 296 20.14 -2.03 14.93
C PRO A 296 19.42 -0.72 15.23
N MET A 297 19.52 0.26 14.32
CA MET A 297 18.85 1.55 14.46
C MET A 297 17.32 1.41 14.36
N ALA A 298 16.81 0.57 13.46
CA ALA A 298 15.39 0.28 13.37
C ALA A 298 14.84 -0.28 14.69
N MET A 299 15.55 -1.22 15.32
CA MET A 299 15.15 -1.77 16.62
C MET A 299 15.07 -0.70 17.71
N VAL A 300 16.07 0.19 17.80
CA VAL A 300 16.08 1.31 18.76
C VAL A 300 14.89 2.23 18.52
N PHE A 301 14.66 2.66 17.27
CA PHE A 301 13.59 3.61 16.96
C PHE A 301 12.20 3.01 17.15
N GLU A 302 11.97 1.76 16.76
CA GLU A 302 10.68 1.11 16.93
C GLU A 302 10.34 0.86 18.41
N ASN A 303 11.31 0.41 19.23
CA ASN A 303 11.11 0.27 20.67
C ASN A 303 10.85 1.63 21.36
N ALA A 304 11.42 2.72 20.84
CA ALA A 304 11.15 4.07 21.31
C ALA A 304 9.77 4.62 20.88
N GLY A 305 8.99 3.88 20.09
CA GLY A 305 7.68 4.29 19.57
C GLY A 305 7.73 5.06 18.24
N GLY A 306 8.87 5.01 17.54
CA GLY A 306 9.06 5.54 16.20
C GLY A 306 8.80 4.51 15.11
N GLN A 307 9.31 4.77 13.91
CA GLN A 307 9.21 3.87 12.77
C GLN A 307 10.48 3.92 11.94
N ALA A 308 10.82 2.80 11.29
CA ALA A 308 11.90 2.72 10.31
C ALA A 308 11.47 1.89 9.09
N VAL A 309 11.64 2.42 7.89
CA VAL A 309 11.34 1.73 6.62
C VAL A 309 12.47 1.88 5.62
N ASN A 310 12.61 0.92 4.70
CA ASN A 310 13.56 1.01 3.61
C ASN A 310 13.00 1.82 2.42
N SER A 311 13.79 2.04 1.36
CA SER A 311 13.34 2.75 0.15
C SER A 311 12.18 2.08 -0.60
N LYS A 312 11.92 0.80 -0.35
CA LYS A 312 10.74 0.07 -0.87
C LYS A 312 9.53 0.17 0.07
N MET A 313 9.61 1.01 1.11
CA MET A 313 8.60 1.18 2.15
C MET A 313 8.29 -0.10 2.95
N GLN A 314 9.23 -1.06 2.98
CA GLN A 314 9.15 -2.23 3.85
C GLN A 314 9.67 -1.85 5.23
N ARG A 315 9.07 -2.40 6.30
CA ARG A 315 9.54 -2.19 7.67
C ARG A 315 10.99 -2.67 7.79
N MET A 316 11.90 -1.78 8.19
CA MET A 316 13.34 -2.02 8.09
C MET A 316 13.78 -3.24 8.91
N ILE A 317 13.21 -3.43 10.10
CA ILE A 317 13.58 -4.55 10.98
C ILE A 317 13.21 -5.94 10.39
N GLU A 318 12.31 -6.00 9.40
CA GLU A 318 11.87 -7.26 8.75
C GLU A 318 12.69 -7.59 7.49
N VAL A 319 13.56 -6.68 7.03
CA VAL A 319 14.34 -6.88 5.82
C VAL A 319 15.41 -7.95 6.08
N VAL A 320 15.40 -9.01 5.27
CA VAL A 320 16.41 -10.08 5.29
C VAL A 320 17.55 -9.69 4.34
N PRO A 321 18.80 -9.60 4.82
CA PRO A 321 19.95 -9.26 3.97
C PRO A 321 20.37 -10.44 3.10
N GLU A 322 20.84 -10.17 1.88
CA GLU A 322 21.37 -11.20 0.96
C GLU A 322 22.86 -11.51 1.24
N HIS A 323 23.56 -10.59 1.88
CA HIS A 323 24.99 -10.64 2.19
C HIS A 323 25.28 -9.92 3.51
N ILE A 324 26.38 -10.24 4.19
CA ILE A 324 26.75 -9.60 5.47
C ILE A 324 26.96 -8.07 5.35
N HIS A 325 27.37 -7.61 4.17
CA HIS A 325 27.54 -6.20 3.81
C HIS A 325 26.42 -5.65 2.90
N ASP A 326 25.26 -6.31 2.84
CA ASP A 326 24.15 -5.87 1.98
C ASP A 326 23.62 -4.50 2.40
N ARG A 327 23.26 -3.68 1.41
CA ARG A 327 22.92 -2.26 1.59
C ARG A 327 21.42 -2.03 1.57
N SER A 328 20.98 -0.99 2.26
CA SER A 328 19.62 -0.47 2.22
C SER A 328 19.60 1.05 2.25
N GLY A 329 18.60 1.65 1.61
CA GLY A 329 18.19 3.01 1.95
C GLY A 329 17.25 2.95 3.14
N ILE A 330 17.24 4.00 3.95
CA ILE A 330 16.45 4.03 5.20
C ILE A 330 15.74 5.37 5.39
N PHE A 331 14.55 5.32 5.95
CA PHE A 331 13.82 6.43 6.54
C PHE A 331 13.44 6.04 7.95
N MET A 332 13.90 6.79 8.96
CA MET A 332 13.62 6.48 10.36
C MET A 332 13.38 7.74 11.19
N GLY A 333 12.51 7.63 12.19
CA GLY A 333 12.18 8.77 13.04
C GLY A 333 10.83 8.69 13.72
N SER A 334 10.28 9.86 14.00
CA SER A 334 8.93 10.08 14.50
C SER A 334 7.91 9.38 13.61
N TYR A 335 6.99 8.62 14.23
CA TYR A 335 6.00 7.81 13.52
C TYR A 335 5.24 8.60 12.45
N ASP A 336 4.68 9.76 12.80
CA ASP A 336 3.88 10.57 11.88
C ASP A 336 4.73 11.16 10.73
N GLU A 337 6.03 11.35 10.94
CA GLU A 337 6.93 11.90 9.91
C GLU A 337 7.34 10.81 8.89
N VAL A 338 7.63 9.60 9.37
CA VAL A 338 7.91 8.46 8.49
C VAL A 338 6.65 8.04 7.72
N GLN A 339 5.46 8.15 8.34
CA GLN A 339 4.20 7.86 7.66
C GLN A 339 3.98 8.74 6.42
N LYS A 340 4.37 10.02 6.46
CA LYS A 340 4.30 10.91 5.28
C LYS A 340 5.15 10.40 4.12
N VAL A 341 6.35 9.90 4.41
CA VAL A 341 7.22 9.29 3.38
C VAL A 341 6.53 8.10 2.74
N ILE A 342 5.95 7.21 3.56
CA ILE A 342 5.21 6.03 3.10
C ILE A 342 4.03 6.45 2.24
N ASP A 343 3.27 7.45 2.65
CA ASP A 343 2.09 7.91 1.91
C ASP A 343 2.47 8.50 0.55
N ILE A 344 3.57 9.25 0.47
CA ILE A 344 4.10 9.79 -0.79
C ILE A 344 4.65 8.67 -1.67
N HIS A 345 5.47 7.76 -1.15
CA HIS A 345 5.95 6.61 -1.93
C HIS A 345 4.80 5.70 -2.36
N LYS A 346 3.74 5.58 -1.57
CA LYS A 346 2.53 4.86 -1.95
C LYS A 346 1.80 5.59 -3.06
N LYS A 347 1.67 6.92 -3.02
CA LYS A 347 1.13 7.72 -4.14
C LYS A 347 1.89 7.40 -5.44
N HIS A 348 3.22 7.44 -5.41
CA HIS A 348 4.07 7.15 -6.59
C HIS A 348 4.12 5.67 -7.01
N GLY A 349 4.08 4.74 -6.04
CA GLY A 349 4.02 3.29 -6.28
C GLY A 349 2.64 2.81 -6.74
N VAL A 350 1.60 3.57 -6.41
CA VAL A 350 0.26 3.48 -6.98
C VAL A 350 0.24 4.17 -8.36
N ASP A 351 1.08 5.15 -8.65
CA ASP A 351 1.04 5.80 -9.96
C ASP A 351 1.78 5.04 -11.08
N SER A 352 2.77 4.18 -10.83
CA SER A 352 3.45 3.47 -11.93
C SER A 352 2.81 2.14 -12.33
N ALA A 353 2.29 1.36 -11.37
CA ALA A 353 1.68 0.04 -11.64
C ALA A 353 0.15 0.05 -11.63
N ILE A 354 -0.48 1.05 -11.01
CA ILE A 354 -1.94 1.20 -10.96
C ILE A 354 -2.46 2.11 -12.10
N ASN A 355 -1.73 3.14 -12.56
CA ASN A 355 -2.09 3.81 -13.82
C ASN A 355 -1.89 2.92 -15.05
N ALA A 356 -0.94 1.97 -14.99
CA ALA A 356 -0.69 1.02 -16.06
C ALA A 356 -1.90 0.10 -16.36
N PHE A 357 -2.79 -0.19 -15.41
CA PHE A 357 -3.87 -1.16 -15.64
C PHE A 357 -5.06 -1.22 -14.64
N VAL A 358 -5.38 -0.20 -13.83
CA VAL A 358 -6.44 -0.33 -12.79
C VAL A 358 -7.88 -0.49 -13.27
N ASN A 359 -8.13 -0.61 -14.56
CA ASN A 359 -9.49 -0.91 -15.02
C ASN A 359 -9.49 -1.89 -16.17
N LEU A 360 -9.34 -3.18 -15.86
CA LEU A 360 -10.04 -4.32 -16.47
C LEU A 360 -9.65 -5.60 -15.71
N THR A 361 -10.60 -6.27 -15.05
CA THR A 361 -10.82 -7.74 -15.02
C THR A 361 -12.12 -7.92 -14.23
N PRO A 362 -13.27 -8.16 -14.85
CA PRO A 362 -14.52 -8.41 -14.13
C PRO A 362 -14.67 -9.86 -13.61
N SER A 363 -13.64 -10.70 -13.72
CA SER A 363 -13.75 -12.13 -13.41
C SER A 363 -13.83 -12.46 -11.90
N SER A 364 -14.48 -13.59 -11.59
CA SER A 364 -14.67 -14.11 -10.22
C SER A 364 -13.38 -14.33 -9.41
N PRO A 365 -12.25 -14.81 -9.96
CA PRO A 365 -11.00 -14.96 -9.21
C PRO A 365 -10.42 -13.63 -8.67
N TRP A 366 -10.57 -12.54 -9.43
CA TRP A 366 -10.20 -11.20 -8.99
C TRP A 366 -11.15 -10.65 -7.91
N ALA A 367 -12.43 -11.05 -7.94
CA ALA A 367 -13.40 -10.76 -6.87
C ALA A 367 -12.98 -11.26 -5.52
N LEU A 368 -12.53 -12.51 -5.47
CA LEU A 368 -12.04 -13.15 -4.25
C LEU A 368 -10.78 -12.45 -3.71
N LYS A 369 -9.84 -12.09 -4.59
CA LYS A 369 -8.55 -11.47 -4.23
C LYS A 369 -8.66 -10.03 -3.72
N VAL A 370 -9.60 -9.24 -4.25
CA VAL A 370 -9.89 -7.89 -3.73
C VAL A 370 -10.68 -7.95 -2.44
N ALA A 371 -11.64 -8.87 -2.31
CA ALA A 371 -12.38 -9.09 -1.06
C ALA A 371 -11.48 -9.64 0.07
N GLU A 372 -10.40 -10.35 -0.26
CA GLU A 372 -9.42 -10.90 0.69
C GLU A 372 -8.72 -9.84 1.54
N GLN A 373 -8.40 -8.67 1.00
CA GLN A 373 -7.77 -7.58 1.77
C GLN A 373 -8.70 -6.98 2.85
N TRP A 374 -10.00 -7.29 2.76
CA TRP A 374 -11.01 -6.90 3.74
C TRP A 374 -11.40 -8.06 4.67
N LYS A 375 -10.79 -9.25 4.50
CA LYS A 375 -10.84 -10.34 5.48
C LYS A 375 -9.87 -10.01 6.63
N GLY A 376 -10.41 -9.56 7.76
CA GLY A 376 -9.64 -9.34 9.00
C GLY A 376 -9.80 -7.95 9.62
N LEU A 377 -10.26 -6.94 8.87
CA LEU A 377 -10.74 -5.68 9.43
C LEU A 377 -12.06 -5.93 10.19
N PRO A 378 -12.54 -5.07 11.11
CA PRO A 378 -13.78 -5.29 11.88
C PRO A 378 -15.05 -5.46 11.03
N PHE A 379 -14.96 -5.23 9.72
CA PHE A 379 -15.99 -5.58 8.72
C PHE A 379 -15.95 -7.04 8.23
N GLY A 380 -14.85 -7.79 8.45
CA GLY A 380 -14.75 -9.23 8.17
C GLY A 380 -15.70 -10.06 9.03
N LYS A 381 -16.01 -9.58 10.25
CA LYS A 381 -17.13 -10.11 11.04
C LYS A 381 -18.49 -9.77 10.43
N TYR A 382 -18.66 -8.65 9.71
CA TYR A 382 -19.92 -8.30 9.05
C TYR A 382 -20.17 -9.05 7.73
N LEU A 383 -19.11 -9.49 7.04
CA LEU A 383 -19.23 -10.31 5.82
C LEU A 383 -19.52 -11.79 6.13
N HIS A 384 -19.17 -12.26 7.34
CA HIS A 384 -19.40 -13.63 7.79
C HIS A 384 -20.41 -13.78 8.94
N GLN A 385 -20.83 -12.70 9.59
CA GLN A 385 -22.06 -12.68 10.38
C GLN A 385 -23.23 -12.48 9.43
N SER A 386 -24.32 -13.23 9.66
CA SER A 386 -25.60 -12.84 9.07
C SER A 386 -25.82 -11.35 9.38
N PRO A 387 -26.15 -10.50 8.38
CA PRO A 387 -26.32 -9.07 8.59
C PRO A 387 -27.20 -8.86 9.82
N PRO A 388 -26.99 -7.82 10.66
CA PRO A 388 -27.88 -7.54 11.76
C PRO A 388 -29.30 -7.54 11.21
N ARG A 389 -30.06 -8.57 11.58
CA ARG A 389 -31.43 -8.72 11.11
C ARG A 389 -32.19 -7.55 11.69
N ARG A 390 -32.40 -6.50 10.89
CA ARG A 390 -33.80 -6.09 10.75
C ARG A 390 -34.47 -7.32 10.17
N GLN A 391 -35.36 -7.97 10.92
CA GLN A 391 -36.01 -9.21 10.47
C GLN A 391 -36.69 -8.97 9.11
N ARG A 392 -35.99 -9.29 8.02
CA ARG A 392 -36.52 -9.46 6.67
C ARG A 392 -35.72 -10.59 6.03
N THR A 393 -36.40 -11.69 5.79
CA THR A 393 -35.90 -12.90 5.14
C THR A 393 -35.47 -12.58 3.70
N LEU A 394 -34.22 -12.84 3.33
CA LEU A 394 -33.76 -12.82 1.94
C LEU A 394 -34.19 -14.14 1.25
N THR A 395 -34.66 -14.03 0.01
CA THR A 395 -35.08 -15.12 -0.88
C THR A 395 -33.90 -16.01 -1.31
N GLY A 396 -34.09 -17.34 -1.27
CA GLY A 396 -33.13 -18.33 -1.77
C GLY A 396 -33.06 -18.42 -3.31
N PRO A 397 -32.13 -19.23 -3.86
CA PRO A 397 -31.91 -19.33 -5.30
C PRO A 397 -33.08 -20.01 -6.01
N VAL A 398 -33.42 -19.51 -7.21
CA VAL A 398 -34.44 -20.10 -8.09
C VAL A 398 -33.78 -21.13 -9.01
N ASP A 399 -34.39 -22.30 -9.11
CA ASP A 399 -33.95 -23.43 -9.93
C ASP A 399 -33.99 -23.10 -11.44
N PRO A 400 -32.94 -23.43 -12.23
CA PRO A 400 -32.89 -23.18 -13.68
C PRO A 400 -34.00 -23.85 -14.52
N SER A 401 -34.71 -24.86 -13.99
CA SER A 401 -35.82 -25.53 -14.67
C SER A 401 -37.10 -24.68 -14.80
N GLN A 402 -37.18 -23.52 -14.15
CA GLN A 402 -38.38 -22.67 -14.09
C GLN A 402 -38.61 -21.75 -15.29
N HIS A 403 -37.83 -21.88 -16.37
CA HIS A 403 -37.93 -21.01 -17.55
C HIS A 403 -38.83 -21.51 -18.68
N SER A 404 -39.47 -22.69 -18.55
CA SER A 404 -40.42 -23.19 -19.55
C SER A 404 -41.82 -22.56 -19.37
N LEU A 405 -42.53 -22.33 -20.48
CA LEU A 405 -43.91 -21.80 -20.49
C LEU A 405 -44.87 -22.69 -19.67
N TRP A 406 -44.61 -24.00 -19.61
CA TRP A 406 -45.41 -24.99 -18.88
C TRP A 406 -45.18 -24.96 -17.37
N HIS A 407 -43.98 -24.61 -16.91
CA HIS A 407 -43.72 -24.44 -15.47
C HIS A 407 -44.44 -23.20 -14.90
N ARG A 408 -44.66 -22.15 -15.71
CA ARG A 408 -45.48 -20.98 -15.31
C ARG A 408 -46.94 -21.34 -15.04
N LEU A 409 -47.46 -22.39 -15.69
CA LEU A 409 -48.85 -22.84 -15.51
C LEU A 409 -49.03 -23.81 -14.31
N GLN A 410 -48.00 -24.56 -13.89
CA GLN A 410 -48.08 -25.44 -12.72
C GLN A 410 -48.05 -24.73 -11.36
N ILE A 411 -47.80 -23.41 -11.33
CA ILE A 411 -47.85 -22.57 -10.12
C ILE A 411 -49.26 -22.56 -9.48
N PHE A 412 -50.30 -22.98 -10.21
CA PHE A 412 -51.67 -22.99 -9.69
C PHE A 412 -52.05 -24.20 -8.81
N SER A 413 -51.21 -25.25 -8.68
CA SER A 413 -51.72 -26.54 -8.21
C SER A 413 -50.92 -27.30 -7.13
N ASN A 414 -49.84 -26.76 -6.53
CA ASN A 414 -49.47 -27.23 -5.19
C ASN A 414 -48.58 -26.25 -4.41
N PRO A 415 -48.83 -26.04 -3.10
CA PRO A 415 -48.15 -25.04 -2.30
C PRO A 415 -47.01 -25.66 -1.47
N GLU A 416 -45.74 -25.38 -1.78
CA GLU A 416 -44.70 -25.41 -0.74
C GLU A 416 -43.79 -24.16 -0.76
N THR A 417 -43.90 -23.47 0.38
CA THR A 417 -43.01 -22.47 1.03
C THR A 417 -42.25 -21.47 0.14
N ASN A 418 -43.02 -20.64 -0.55
CA ASN A 418 -42.59 -19.35 -1.05
C ASN A 418 -42.22 -18.40 0.13
N PRO A 419 -41.20 -17.54 0.04
CA PRO A 419 -41.02 -16.46 1.02
C PRO A 419 -42.25 -15.55 1.02
N GLN A 420 -43.09 -15.70 2.04
CA GLN A 420 -44.39 -15.02 2.15
C GLN A 420 -44.24 -13.50 1.98
N THR A 421 -44.85 -12.96 0.93
CA THR A 421 -45.26 -11.56 0.87
C THR A 421 -46.66 -11.47 1.46
N TYR A 422 -46.93 -10.49 2.33
CA TYR A 422 -48.29 -10.24 2.76
C TYR A 422 -49.13 -9.77 1.56
N GLU A 423 -50.37 -10.23 1.44
CA GLU A 423 -51.23 -9.92 0.28
C GLU A 423 -51.54 -8.43 0.12
N GLN A 424 -51.28 -7.59 1.12
CA GLN A 424 -51.61 -6.15 1.05
C GLN A 424 -53.08 -5.91 0.65
N ALA A 425 -54.01 -6.74 1.16
CA ALA A 425 -55.43 -6.70 0.76
C ALA A 425 -56.10 -5.33 0.94
N ASN A 426 -55.59 -4.52 1.87
CA ASN A 426 -56.06 -3.15 2.13
C ASN A 426 -55.63 -2.14 1.04
N SER A 427 -54.76 -2.52 0.10
CA SER A 427 -54.34 -1.67 -1.01
C SER A 427 -55.17 -2.00 -2.25
N PRO A 428 -56.01 -1.06 -2.76
CA PRO A 428 -56.77 -1.27 -3.99
C PRO A 428 -55.88 -1.65 -5.19
N PHE A 429 -54.64 -1.16 -5.20
CA PHE A 429 -53.65 -1.50 -6.22
C PHE A 429 -53.31 -3.00 -6.22
N PHE A 430 -53.16 -3.63 -5.05
CA PHE A 430 -52.85 -5.05 -4.94
C PHE A 430 -54.08 -5.96 -4.91
N SER A 431 -55.22 -5.48 -4.41
CA SER A 431 -56.44 -6.28 -4.25
C SER A 431 -57.39 -6.23 -5.44
N ARG A 432 -57.38 -5.16 -6.25
CA ARG A 432 -58.29 -5.02 -7.40
C ARG A 432 -57.63 -5.28 -8.75
N LEU A 433 -56.32 -5.08 -8.88
CA LEU A 433 -55.61 -5.27 -10.14
C LEU A 433 -54.94 -6.65 -10.15
N PRO A 434 -55.10 -7.48 -11.20
CA PRO A 434 -54.34 -8.72 -11.34
C PRO A 434 -52.86 -8.42 -11.61
N LEU A 435 -51.98 -9.41 -11.38
CA LEU A 435 -50.52 -9.23 -11.48
C LEU A 435 -50.08 -8.71 -12.85
N ASP A 436 -50.67 -9.21 -13.94
CA ASP A 436 -50.29 -8.82 -15.30
C ASP A 436 -50.51 -7.32 -15.55
N ILE A 437 -51.63 -6.78 -15.04
CA ILE A 437 -51.93 -5.35 -15.11
C ILE A 437 -50.97 -4.54 -14.25
N ARG A 438 -50.59 -5.05 -13.06
CA ARG A 438 -49.59 -4.38 -12.21
C ARG A 438 -48.20 -4.36 -12.86
N ILE A 439 -47.80 -5.43 -13.55
CA ILE A 439 -46.55 -5.49 -14.32
C ILE A 439 -46.56 -4.46 -15.46
N ILE A 440 -47.66 -4.32 -16.20
CA ILE A 440 -47.81 -3.27 -17.22
C ILE A 440 -47.65 -1.89 -16.59
N ILE A 441 -48.29 -1.63 -15.44
CA ILE A 441 -48.13 -0.36 -14.72
C ILE A 441 -46.68 -0.15 -14.28
N TYR A 442 -46.00 -1.18 -13.78
CA TYR A 442 -44.60 -1.09 -13.42
C TYR A 442 -43.71 -0.77 -14.62
N ASP A 443 -43.98 -1.36 -15.79
CA ASP A 443 -43.24 -1.08 -17.02
C ASP A 443 -43.49 0.35 -17.53
N LEU A 444 -44.72 0.84 -17.44
CA LEU A 444 -45.07 2.22 -17.79
C LEU A 444 -44.42 3.25 -16.85
N VAL A 445 -44.23 2.91 -15.58
CA VAL A 445 -43.72 3.86 -14.56
C VAL A 445 -42.20 3.75 -14.39
N LEU A 446 -41.65 2.54 -14.46
CA LEU A 446 -40.23 2.26 -14.23
C LEU A 446 -39.49 1.76 -15.47
N GLY A 447 -40.11 1.66 -16.63
CA GLY A 447 -39.46 1.25 -17.87
C GLY A 447 -39.05 2.43 -18.76
N GLY A 448 -38.18 2.17 -19.72
CA GLY A 448 -37.78 3.14 -20.75
C GLY A 448 -36.87 4.27 -20.25
N MET A 449 -36.40 4.23 -19.01
CA MET A 449 -35.49 5.23 -18.47
C MET A 449 -34.04 4.93 -18.82
N VAL A 450 -33.24 5.99 -18.83
CA VAL A 450 -31.78 5.90 -18.90
C VAL A 450 -31.21 6.41 -17.58
N PHE A 451 -30.44 5.56 -16.90
CA PHE A 451 -29.73 5.90 -15.67
C PHE A 451 -28.28 6.27 -15.99
N HIS A 452 -27.90 7.52 -15.73
CA HIS A 452 -26.52 7.95 -15.72
C HIS A 452 -25.92 7.60 -14.35
N ILE A 453 -24.92 6.73 -14.34
CA ILE A 453 -24.26 6.24 -13.13
C ILE A 453 -22.82 6.73 -13.13
N GLU A 454 -22.47 7.44 -12.07
CA GLU A 454 -21.22 8.17 -11.99
C GLU A 454 -20.53 8.00 -10.63
N SER A 455 -19.23 8.27 -10.63
CA SER A 455 -18.38 8.31 -9.44
C SER A 455 -17.28 9.34 -9.70
N ALA A 456 -17.18 10.36 -8.86
CA ALA A 456 -16.19 11.42 -8.99
C ALA A 456 -14.75 10.90 -8.82
N THR A 457 -14.54 9.96 -7.91
CA THR A 457 -13.26 9.27 -7.68
C THR A 457 -13.49 7.77 -7.44
N PRO A 458 -12.46 6.91 -7.53
CA PRO A 458 -12.61 5.49 -7.20
C PRO A 458 -13.10 5.25 -5.76
N GLN A 459 -12.78 6.17 -4.85
CA GLN A 459 -13.16 6.13 -3.44
C GLN A 459 -14.52 6.78 -3.15
N SER A 460 -15.09 7.55 -4.09
CA SER A 460 -16.39 8.20 -3.88
C SER A 460 -17.56 7.20 -3.92
N ARG A 461 -18.70 7.63 -3.40
CA ARG A 461 -19.96 6.88 -3.55
C ARG A 461 -20.42 6.97 -5.00
N ILE A 462 -20.98 5.87 -5.50
CA ILE A 462 -21.68 5.85 -6.78
C ILE A 462 -23.01 6.56 -6.60
N TYR A 463 -23.31 7.51 -7.48
CA TYR A 463 -24.63 8.15 -7.55
C TYR A 463 -25.26 7.89 -8.92
N HIS A 464 -26.56 8.14 -9.02
CA HIS A 464 -27.31 8.00 -10.26
C HIS A 464 -28.17 9.23 -10.51
N LEU A 465 -28.42 9.49 -11.80
CA LEU A 465 -29.32 10.52 -12.29
C LEU A 465 -30.19 9.90 -13.40
N VAL A 466 -31.48 10.24 -13.42
CA VAL A 466 -32.40 9.80 -14.49
C VAL A 466 -32.26 10.79 -15.65
N CYS A 467 -32.04 10.29 -16.86
CA CYS A 467 -31.92 11.12 -18.06
C CYS A 467 -33.23 11.86 -18.37
N ASN A 468 -33.14 13.16 -18.66
CA ASN A 468 -34.28 13.97 -19.11
C ASN A 468 -34.54 13.89 -20.64
N ARG A 469 -33.59 13.33 -21.41
CA ARG A 469 -33.68 13.17 -22.87
C ARG A 469 -33.32 11.74 -23.32
N PRO A 470 -34.01 10.70 -22.81
CA PRO A 470 -33.64 9.31 -23.09
C PRO A 470 -33.70 8.94 -24.59
N HIS A 471 -34.57 9.59 -25.37
CA HIS A 471 -34.67 9.41 -26.83
C HIS A 471 -33.41 9.87 -27.59
N ALA A 472 -32.66 10.81 -27.02
CA ALA A 472 -31.46 11.41 -27.61
C ALA A 472 -30.16 10.73 -27.15
N ILE A 473 -30.24 9.56 -26.48
CA ILE A 473 -29.06 8.91 -25.86
C ILE A 473 -28.01 8.43 -26.86
N HIS A 474 -28.38 8.36 -28.14
CA HIS A 474 -27.51 7.99 -29.25
C HIS A 474 -26.80 9.20 -29.89
N GLU A 475 -27.16 10.43 -29.51
CA GLU A 475 -26.50 11.63 -30.04
C GLU A 475 -25.03 11.70 -29.56
N PRO A 476 -24.06 12.04 -30.43
CA PRO A 476 -22.63 12.03 -30.10
C PRO A 476 -22.23 12.90 -28.90
N ASN A 477 -23.00 13.97 -28.66
CA ASN A 477 -22.80 14.97 -27.60
C ASN A 477 -23.96 14.99 -26.60
N HIS A 478 -24.56 13.84 -26.32
CA HIS A 478 -25.63 13.74 -25.33
C HIS A 478 -25.16 14.20 -23.94
N GLN A 479 -25.52 15.45 -23.59
CA GLN A 479 -25.26 16.06 -22.30
C GLN A 479 -26.60 16.45 -21.68
N CYS A 480 -27.11 15.61 -20.79
CA CYS A 480 -28.42 15.76 -20.18
C CYS A 480 -28.37 16.43 -18.80
N HIS A 481 -27.19 16.53 -18.18
CA HIS A 481 -26.99 17.01 -16.81
C HIS A 481 -25.63 17.72 -16.62
N GLU A 482 -25.59 18.72 -15.74
CA GLU A 482 -24.35 19.23 -15.15
C GLU A 482 -23.99 18.38 -13.90
N PRO A 483 -22.71 18.06 -13.68
CA PRO A 483 -22.30 17.28 -12.50
C PRO A 483 -22.72 18.03 -11.23
N PRO A 484 -23.43 17.39 -10.29
CA PRO A 484 -23.99 18.08 -9.14
C PRO A 484 -22.86 18.66 -8.27
N THR A 485 -22.94 19.96 -7.96
CA THR A 485 -22.01 20.65 -7.05
C THR A 485 -22.17 20.21 -5.58
N GLN A 486 -23.22 19.43 -5.27
CA GLN A 486 -23.52 18.94 -3.91
C GLN A 486 -23.93 17.47 -3.88
N ARG A 487 -23.58 16.79 -2.78
CA ARG A 487 -23.87 15.37 -2.54
C ARG A 487 -25.38 15.13 -2.37
N PRO A 488 -26.00 14.17 -3.09
CA PRO A 488 -27.37 13.75 -2.79
C PRO A 488 -27.42 13.09 -1.40
N SER A 489 -28.37 13.54 -0.57
CA SER A 489 -28.66 12.97 0.74
C SER A 489 -29.48 11.68 0.59
N SER A 490 -29.17 10.66 1.39
CA SER A 490 -29.98 9.44 1.49
C SER A 490 -31.26 9.61 2.34
N ALA A 491 -31.46 10.80 2.92
CA ALA A 491 -32.68 11.18 3.63
C ALA A 491 -33.49 12.15 2.76
N PRO A 492 -34.83 11.97 2.68
CA PRO A 492 -35.70 12.97 2.05
C PRO A 492 -35.56 14.27 2.84
N ARG A 493 -35.02 15.31 2.20
CA ARG A 493 -35.00 16.66 2.76
C ARG A 493 -36.09 17.47 2.06
N GLU A 494 -36.75 18.36 2.82
CA GLU A 494 -37.85 19.21 2.34
C GLU A 494 -37.45 20.18 1.21
N ASP A 495 -36.14 20.42 1.02
CA ASP A 495 -35.56 21.31 0.01
C ASP A 495 -35.30 20.64 -1.35
N TYR A 496 -35.36 19.30 -1.43
CA TYR A 496 -35.31 18.58 -2.70
C TYR A 496 -36.70 18.54 -3.35
N ARG A 497 -36.99 19.50 -4.24
CA ARG A 497 -38.18 19.46 -5.11
C ARG A 497 -38.13 18.33 -6.15
N GLU A 498 -36.98 17.70 -6.34
CA GLU A 498 -36.78 16.59 -7.26
C GLU A 498 -36.14 15.39 -6.51
N ALA A 499 -36.89 14.77 -5.60
CA ALA A 499 -36.60 13.38 -5.30
C ALA A 499 -36.82 12.59 -6.60
N SER A 500 -35.76 12.06 -7.21
CA SER A 500 -35.86 11.14 -8.36
C SER A 500 -36.56 9.85 -7.91
N GLY A 501 -37.89 9.93 -7.83
CA GLY A 501 -38.72 9.12 -6.96
C GLY A 501 -39.05 7.74 -7.50
N LEU A 502 -38.04 6.96 -7.90
CA LEU A 502 -38.21 5.55 -8.32
C LEU A 502 -38.01 4.59 -7.16
N LEU A 503 -37.04 4.90 -6.29
CA LEU A 503 -36.75 4.12 -5.09
C LEU A 503 -37.84 4.20 -4.02
N PRO A 504 -38.51 5.35 -3.76
CA PRO A 504 -39.56 5.45 -2.76
C PRO A 504 -40.64 4.38 -2.90
N PHE A 505 -41.11 4.10 -4.13
CA PHE A 505 -42.10 3.04 -4.36
C PHE A 505 -41.54 1.64 -4.07
N LEU A 506 -40.35 1.34 -4.58
CA LEU A 506 -39.69 0.04 -4.37
C LEU A 506 -39.38 -0.27 -2.90
N VAL A 507 -39.26 0.76 -2.04
CA VAL A 507 -39.03 0.58 -0.60
C VAL A 507 -40.32 0.59 0.24
N THR A 508 -41.51 0.79 -0.37
CA THR A 508 -42.79 0.81 0.36
C THR A 508 -43.13 -0.52 1.02
N CYS A 509 -43.16 -1.61 0.25
CA CYS A 509 -43.49 -2.94 0.75
C CYS A 509 -42.77 -4.05 -0.03
N ARG A 510 -42.70 -5.24 0.57
CA ARG A 510 -42.00 -6.40 -0.02
C ARG A 510 -42.66 -6.87 -1.31
N ARG A 511 -43.99 -6.75 -1.42
CA ARG A 511 -44.77 -7.14 -2.61
C ARG A 511 -44.47 -6.21 -3.80
N ALA A 512 -44.48 -4.90 -3.57
CA ALA A 512 -44.05 -3.90 -4.56
C ALA A 512 -42.62 -4.17 -5.03
N TYR A 513 -41.68 -4.37 -4.10
CA TYR A 513 -40.30 -4.68 -4.44
C TYR A 513 -40.19 -5.96 -5.29
N SER A 514 -40.82 -7.06 -4.87
CA SER A 514 -40.69 -8.35 -5.55
C SER A 514 -41.27 -8.34 -6.96
N GLU A 515 -42.40 -7.67 -7.16
CA GLU A 515 -43.04 -7.62 -8.48
C GLU A 515 -42.33 -6.64 -9.43
N CYS A 516 -41.70 -5.59 -8.90
CA CYS A 516 -41.24 -4.44 -9.68
C CYS A 516 -39.72 -4.38 -9.90
N VAL A 517 -38.91 -5.00 -9.03
CA VAL A 517 -37.44 -4.96 -9.13
C VAL A 517 -36.91 -5.56 -10.43
N GLY A 518 -37.61 -6.54 -11.02
CA GLY A 518 -37.24 -7.11 -12.32
C GLY A 518 -37.31 -6.06 -13.44
N THR A 519 -38.41 -5.31 -13.48
CA THR A 519 -38.64 -4.21 -14.43
C THR A 519 -37.56 -3.13 -14.32
N LEU A 520 -37.16 -2.77 -13.10
CA LEU A 520 -36.09 -1.78 -12.89
C LEU A 520 -34.79 -2.14 -13.64
N TYR A 521 -34.37 -3.39 -13.60
CA TYR A 521 -33.12 -3.82 -14.27
C TYR A 521 -33.34 -4.18 -15.75
N ALA A 522 -34.51 -4.72 -16.11
CA ALA A 522 -34.74 -5.22 -17.46
C ALA A 522 -35.24 -4.17 -18.45
N ALA A 523 -36.08 -3.23 -18.01
CA ALA A 523 -36.75 -2.27 -18.88
C ALA A 523 -35.96 -0.97 -19.08
N ASN A 524 -34.78 -0.83 -18.46
CA ASN A 524 -34.01 0.41 -18.47
C ASN A 524 -32.62 0.25 -19.07
N THR A 525 -32.03 1.39 -19.43
CA THR A 525 -30.66 1.50 -19.90
C THR A 525 -29.76 2.04 -18.80
N PHE A 526 -28.63 1.39 -18.58
CA PHE A 526 -27.64 1.81 -17.58
C PHE A 526 -26.40 2.34 -18.28
N GLN A 527 -26.14 3.65 -18.11
CA GLN A 527 -24.99 4.33 -18.70
C GLN A 527 -23.96 4.69 -17.65
N PHE A 528 -22.72 4.27 -17.86
CA PHE A 528 -21.59 4.58 -16.99
C PHE A 528 -20.61 5.55 -17.64
N THR A 529 -20.19 6.57 -16.89
CA THR A 529 -19.23 7.57 -17.38
C THR A 529 -17.78 7.31 -16.94
N SER A 530 -17.56 6.35 -16.04
CA SER A 530 -16.22 5.93 -15.62
C SER A 530 -16.12 4.42 -15.41
N ASN A 531 -14.92 3.87 -15.67
CA ASN A 531 -14.63 2.45 -15.51
C ASN A 531 -14.87 1.97 -14.07
N HIS A 532 -14.45 2.76 -13.09
CA HIS A 532 -14.62 2.43 -11.68
C HIS A 532 -16.10 2.31 -11.29
N ALA A 533 -16.95 3.23 -11.75
CA ALA A 533 -18.38 3.20 -11.46
C ALA A 533 -19.04 1.94 -12.05
N ALA A 534 -18.71 1.61 -13.31
CA ALA A 534 -19.21 0.42 -13.99
C ALA A 534 -18.81 -0.86 -13.24
N PHE A 535 -17.52 -1.09 -13.06
CA PHE A 535 -17.04 -2.37 -12.55
C PHE A 535 -17.26 -2.55 -11.06
N ARG A 536 -17.31 -1.46 -10.27
CA ARG A 536 -17.69 -1.54 -8.85
C ARG A 536 -19.18 -1.84 -8.70
N LEU A 537 -20.05 -1.25 -9.52
CA LEU A 537 -21.48 -1.51 -9.45
C LEU A 537 -21.81 -2.95 -9.88
N LEU A 538 -21.31 -3.38 -11.04
CA LEU A 538 -21.61 -4.69 -11.64
C LEU A 538 -21.18 -5.86 -10.73
N LYS A 539 -20.13 -5.68 -9.93
CA LYS A 539 -19.50 -6.75 -9.15
C LYS A 539 -19.92 -6.79 -7.67
N VAL A 540 -20.15 -5.63 -7.06
CA VAL A 540 -20.33 -5.53 -5.59
C VAL A 540 -21.75 -5.13 -5.21
N MET A 541 -22.42 -4.36 -6.06
CA MET A 541 -23.68 -3.71 -5.70
C MET A 541 -24.91 -4.37 -6.33
N ILE A 542 -24.73 -5.08 -7.44
CA ILE A 542 -25.82 -5.76 -8.15
C ILE A 542 -25.73 -7.27 -7.88
N PRO A 543 -26.77 -7.89 -7.28
CA PRO A 543 -26.83 -9.35 -7.13
C PRO A 543 -26.76 -10.06 -8.50
N PRO A 544 -26.14 -11.24 -8.62
CA PRO A 544 -25.99 -11.94 -9.90
C PRO A 544 -27.30 -12.12 -10.69
N GLN A 545 -28.40 -12.42 -10.00
CA GLN A 545 -29.72 -12.58 -10.64
C GLN A 545 -30.23 -11.28 -11.28
N ARG A 546 -29.83 -10.13 -10.72
CA ARG A 546 -30.18 -8.80 -11.26
C ARG A 546 -29.22 -8.38 -12.35
N LEU A 547 -27.94 -8.76 -12.25
CA LEU A 547 -26.95 -8.58 -13.32
C LEU A 547 -27.41 -9.28 -14.60
N GLN A 548 -27.90 -10.51 -14.48
CA GLN A 548 -28.47 -11.29 -15.58
C GLN A 548 -29.76 -10.68 -16.17
N SER A 549 -30.42 -9.78 -15.44
CA SER A 549 -31.65 -9.11 -15.91
C SER A 549 -31.37 -7.87 -16.76
N LEU A 550 -30.15 -7.33 -16.73
CA LEU A 550 -29.77 -6.14 -17.47
C LEU A 550 -29.85 -6.39 -18.99
N ARG A 551 -30.61 -5.55 -19.70
CA ARG A 551 -30.79 -5.65 -21.16
C ARG A 551 -29.94 -4.65 -21.95
N HIS A 552 -29.84 -3.41 -21.48
CA HIS A 552 -29.16 -2.33 -22.20
C HIS A 552 -28.06 -1.71 -21.34
N PHE A 553 -26.81 -1.90 -21.74
CA PHE A 553 -25.64 -1.40 -21.04
C PHE A 553 -24.85 -0.45 -21.94
N ARG A 554 -24.57 0.75 -21.43
CA ARG A 554 -23.78 1.77 -22.12
C ARG A 554 -22.61 2.17 -21.23
N MET A 555 -21.42 2.32 -21.79
CA MET A 555 -20.26 2.77 -21.03
C MET A 555 -19.30 3.60 -21.86
N VAL A 556 -18.83 4.69 -21.26
CA VAL A 556 -17.64 5.40 -21.73
C VAL A 556 -16.44 4.76 -21.05
N MET A 557 -15.68 3.97 -21.80
CA MET A 557 -14.54 3.21 -21.31
C MET A 557 -13.24 3.96 -21.62
N ARG A 558 -12.52 4.37 -20.58
CA ARG A 558 -11.20 4.99 -20.72
C ARG A 558 -10.12 3.91 -20.83
N LEU A 559 -9.27 4.00 -21.85
CA LEU A 559 -8.13 3.11 -22.10
C LEU A 559 -6.84 3.93 -21.94
N PRO A 560 -6.23 3.94 -20.73
CA PRO A 560 -5.00 4.69 -20.49
C PRO A 560 -3.80 4.09 -21.24
N HIS A 561 -3.80 2.76 -21.42
CA HIS A 561 -2.76 2.03 -22.12
C HIS A 561 -3.36 0.97 -23.03
N HIS A 562 -2.60 0.55 -24.03
CA HIS A 562 -3.01 -0.48 -24.98
C HIS A 562 -3.15 -1.85 -24.28
N PRO A 563 -4.24 -2.62 -24.53
CA PRO A 563 -4.47 -3.92 -23.89
C PRO A 563 -3.35 -4.96 -24.06
N HIS A 564 -2.50 -4.83 -25.09
CA HIS A 564 -1.34 -5.70 -25.32
C HIS A 564 -0.02 -5.23 -24.69
N MET A 565 -0.03 -4.28 -23.76
CA MET A 565 1.18 -3.79 -23.10
C MET A 565 1.95 -4.87 -22.31
N ASN A 566 1.25 -5.84 -21.70
CA ASN A 566 1.84 -6.97 -21.00
C ASN A 566 0.87 -8.16 -20.92
N SER A 567 1.35 -9.32 -20.47
CA SER A 567 0.56 -10.56 -20.43
C SER A 567 -0.65 -10.49 -19.49
N ARG A 568 -0.57 -9.73 -18.40
CA ARG A 568 -1.69 -9.52 -17.48
C ARG A 568 -2.77 -8.69 -18.16
N SER A 569 -2.39 -7.58 -18.76
CA SER A 569 -3.28 -6.68 -19.48
C SER A 569 -4.06 -7.38 -20.59
N LYS A 570 -3.38 -8.26 -21.34
CA LYS A 570 -4.00 -9.06 -22.40
C LYS A 570 -5.05 -10.03 -21.86
N ARG A 571 -4.74 -10.75 -20.77
CA ARG A 571 -5.70 -11.66 -20.11
C ARG A 571 -6.91 -10.93 -19.58
N ASP A 572 -6.66 -9.79 -18.96
CA ASP A 572 -7.69 -9.00 -18.31
C ASP A 572 -8.67 -8.37 -19.30
N TRP A 573 -8.15 -7.93 -20.44
CA TRP A 573 -8.96 -7.51 -21.58
C TRP A 573 -9.85 -8.64 -22.10
N ALA A 574 -9.30 -9.84 -22.30
CA ALA A 574 -10.09 -11.00 -22.73
C ALA A 574 -11.21 -11.36 -21.73
N ALA A 575 -10.89 -11.39 -20.43
CA ALA A 575 -11.84 -11.70 -19.36
C ALA A 575 -13.04 -10.74 -19.27
N LEU A 576 -12.87 -9.49 -19.72
CA LEU A 576 -13.99 -8.54 -19.82
C LEU A 576 -15.07 -9.04 -20.77
N TRP A 577 -14.65 -9.50 -21.93
CA TRP A 577 -15.57 -9.92 -22.97
C TRP A 577 -16.24 -11.24 -22.62
N GLU A 578 -15.51 -12.14 -21.95
CA GLU A 578 -16.09 -13.34 -21.35
C GLU A 578 -17.18 -13.01 -20.32
N PHE A 579 -16.97 -12.00 -19.47
CA PHE A 579 -17.98 -11.56 -18.51
C PHE A 579 -19.25 -11.03 -19.19
N PHE A 580 -19.14 -10.20 -20.22
CA PHE A 580 -20.33 -9.72 -20.95
C PHE A 580 -21.09 -10.88 -21.63
N ALA A 581 -20.38 -11.89 -22.14
CA ALA A 581 -21.01 -13.07 -22.74
C ALA A 581 -21.70 -13.96 -21.69
N GLY A 582 -20.99 -14.26 -20.60
CA GLY A 582 -21.33 -15.31 -19.65
C GLY A 582 -22.15 -14.87 -18.44
N GLU A 583 -21.87 -13.69 -17.87
CA GLU A 583 -22.51 -13.24 -16.64
C GLU A 583 -23.68 -12.28 -16.90
N MET A 584 -23.58 -11.46 -17.96
CA MET A 584 -24.67 -10.60 -18.42
C MET A 584 -25.54 -11.32 -19.45
N VAL A 585 -26.07 -12.49 -19.07
CA VAL A 585 -26.80 -13.36 -20.00
C VAL A 585 -28.03 -12.70 -20.63
N GLY A 586 -28.57 -11.69 -19.97
CA GLY A 586 -29.74 -10.96 -20.45
C GLY A 586 -29.47 -9.87 -21.46
N LEU A 587 -28.21 -9.53 -21.75
CA LEU A 587 -27.84 -8.38 -22.56
C LEU A 587 -28.41 -8.47 -23.98
N GLN A 588 -29.13 -7.42 -24.38
CA GLN A 588 -29.72 -7.22 -25.72
C GLN A 588 -29.03 -6.08 -26.48
N GLY A 589 -28.45 -5.11 -25.76
CA GLY A 589 -27.70 -4.00 -26.33
C GLY A 589 -26.48 -3.65 -25.47
N LEU A 590 -25.31 -3.65 -26.10
CA LEU A 590 -24.04 -3.20 -25.52
C LEU A 590 -23.49 -2.04 -26.35
N TYR A 591 -23.30 -0.88 -25.73
CA TYR A 591 -22.68 0.28 -26.36
C TYR A 591 -21.43 0.69 -25.58
N LEU A 592 -20.29 0.74 -26.26
CA LEU A 592 -19.00 1.08 -25.64
C LEU A 592 -18.31 2.20 -26.41
N LYS A 593 -18.14 3.36 -25.77
CA LYS A 593 -17.32 4.45 -26.29
C LYS A 593 -15.90 4.33 -25.73
N LEU A 594 -14.94 3.98 -26.57
CA LEU A 594 -13.54 3.82 -26.18
C LEU A 594 -12.83 5.18 -26.24
N LEU A 595 -12.42 5.69 -25.09
CA LEU A 595 -11.60 6.90 -24.96
C LEU A 595 -10.15 6.49 -24.71
N MET A 596 -9.34 6.50 -25.76
CA MET A 596 -7.91 6.15 -25.71
C MET A 596 -7.06 7.38 -25.41
N LEU A 597 -6.03 7.24 -24.56
CA LEU A 597 -4.98 8.26 -24.42
C LEU A 597 -4.10 8.31 -25.67
N HIS A 598 -3.38 9.42 -25.85
CA HIS A 598 -2.57 9.69 -27.04
C HIS A 598 -1.64 8.52 -27.42
N ASP A 599 -0.91 7.96 -26.46
CA ASP A 599 0.02 6.85 -26.72
C ASP A 599 -0.69 5.58 -27.21
N THR A 600 -1.87 5.32 -26.67
CA THR A 600 -2.70 4.18 -27.10
C THR A 600 -3.25 4.43 -28.51
N GLN A 601 -3.66 5.67 -28.83
CA GLN A 601 -4.11 6.03 -30.18
C GLN A 601 -2.97 5.87 -31.19
N GLU A 602 -1.78 6.33 -30.85
CA GLU A 602 -0.60 6.25 -31.72
C GLU A 602 -0.16 4.79 -31.96
N GLN A 603 -0.23 3.95 -30.92
CA GLN A 603 0.01 2.52 -31.07
C GLN A 603 -1.00 1.88 -32.03
N VAL A 604 -2.30 2.19 -31.91
CA VAL A 604 -3.34 1.68 -32.83
C VAL A 604 -3.08 2.18 -34.26
N ARG A 605 -2.68 3.45 -34.45
CA ARG A 605 -2.34 4.02 -35.77
C ARG A 605 -1.21 3.28 -36.48
N ARG A 606 -0.17 2.89 -35.72
CA ARG A 606 1.05 2.25 -36.26
C ARG A 606 0.94 0.75 -36.44
N THR A 607 -0.02 0.11 -35.78
CA THR A 607 -0.17 -1.35 -35.85
C THR A 607 -0.84 -1.74 -37.16
N GLU A 608 -0.24 -2.67 -37.90
CA GLU A 608 -0.85 -3.20 -39.12
C GLU A 608 -2.16 -3.95 -38.80
N ASP A 609 -3.14 -3.92 -39.70
CA ASP A 609 -4.49 -4.42 -39.41
C ASP A 609 -4.51 -5.93 -39.07
N ALA A 610 -3.58 -6.72 -39.60
CA ALA A 610 -3.44 -8.13 -39.28
C ALA A 610 -2.94 -8.39 -37.84
N GLU A 611 -2.01 -7.56 -37.35
CA GLU A 611 -1.50 -7.62 -35.97
C GLU A 611 -2.51 -6.97 -35.00
N GLY A 612 -3.09 -5.85 -35.41
CA GLY A 612 -4.08 -5.10 -34.66
C GLY A 612 -5.38 -5.87 -34.43
N ALA A 613 -5.72 -6.79 -35.32
CA ALA A 613 -6.85 -7.70 -35.13
C ALA A 613 -6.78 -8.50 -33.82
N GLU A 614 -5.58 -8.81 -33.31
CA GLU A 614 -5.41 -9.67 -32.14
C GLU A 614 -5.96 -9.05 -30.85
N TRP A 615 -5.87 -7.72 -30.68
CA TRP A 615 -6.37 -7.08 -29.46
C TRP A 615 -7.88 -6.84 -29.50
N VAL A 616 -8.47 -6.65 -30.69
CA VAL A 616 -9.93 -6.54 -30.85
C VAL A 616 -10.61 -7.91 -30.95
N LEU A 617 -9.87 -8.99 -31.17
CA LEU A 617 -10.40 -10.34 -31.34
C LEU A 617 -11.33 -10.79 -30.20
N PRO A 618 -11.01 -10.59 -28.91
CA PRO A 618 -11.92 -10.98 -27.82
C PRO A 618 -13.26 -10.24 -27.87
N MET A 619 -13.25 -8.97 -28.30
CA MET A 619 -14.44 -8.13 -28.42
C MET A 619 -15.33 -8.59 -29.58
N VAL A 620 -14.76 -8.82 -30.75
CA VAL A 620 -15.49 -9.30 -31.93
C VAL A 620 -15.99 -10.73 -31.72
N GLY A 621 -15.19 -11.59 -31.09
CA GLY A 621 -15.57 -12.95 -30.72
C GLY A 621 -16.77 -12.98 -29.77
N MET A 622 -16.77 -12.14 -28.73
CA MET A 622 -17.94 -11.97 -27.85
C MET A 622 -19.15 -11.48 -28.64
N ALA A 623 -19.01 -10.44 -29.46
CA ALA A 623 -20.10 -9.88 -30.25
C ALA A 623 -20.73 -10.91 -31.18
N ALA A 624 -19.91 -11.73 -31.85
CA ALA A 624 -20.38 -12.82 -32.70
C ALA A 624 -21.18 -13.87 -31.90
N ALA A 625 -20.67 -14.26 -30.73
CA ALA A 625 -21.31 -15.23 -29.87
C ALA A 625 -22.68 -14.75 -29.36
N VAL A 626 -22.76 -13.51 -28.83
CA VAL A 626 -24.01 -12.96 -28.27
C VAL A 626 -25.01 -12.55 -29.34
N ASN A 627 -24.55 -12.12 -30.52
CA ASN A 627 -25.43 -11.82 -31.65
C ASN A 627 -26.09 -13.11 -32.17
N ARG A 628 -25.32 -14.19 -32.34
CA ARG A 628 -25.84 -15.48 -32.80
C ARG A 628 -26.81 -16.13 -31.81
N THR A 629 -26.51 -16.08 -30.52
CA THR A 629 -27.29 -16.77 -29.49
C THR A 629 -28.50 -15.98 -29.00
N ARG A 630 -28.42 -14.65 -28.97
CA ARG A 630 -29.42 -13.78 -28.31
C ARG A 630 -29.89 -12.60 -29.17
N GLY A 631 -29.35 -12.41 -30.37
CA GLY A 631 -29.61 -11.22 -31.18
C GLY A 631 -29.07 -9.93 -30.56
N CYS A 632 -28.12 -10.02 -29.62
CA CYS A 632 -27.58 -8.85 -28.93
C CYS A 632 -26.85 -7.95 -29.93
N ARG A 633 -27.15 -6.64 -29.87
CA ARG A 633 -26.49 -5.60 -30.65
C ARG A 633 -25.26 -5.09 -29.89
N VAL A 634 -24.09 -5.11 -30.51
CA VAL A 634 -22.85 -4.62 -29.91
C VAL A 634 -22.29 -3.50 -30.77
N GLU A 635 -22.28 -2.30 -30.20
CA GLU A 635 -21.79 -1.08 -30.83
C GLU A 635 -20.54 -0.58 -30.12
N VAL A 636 -19.48 -0.30 -30.89
CA VAL A 636 -18.22 0.24 -30.38
C VAL A 636 -17.94 1.56 -31.06
N VAL A 637 -17.56 2.57 -30.27
CA VAL A 637 -17.31 3.92 -30.77
C VAL A 637 -15.88 4.34 -30.53
N THR A 638 -15.19 4.71 -31.60
CA THR A 638 -13.80 5.22 -31.61
C THR A 638 -13.70 6.40 -32.55
N GLY A 639 -13.00 7.47 -32.16
CA GLY A 639 -12.81 8.64 -33.04
C GLY A 639 -14.09 9.35 -33.50
N GLY A 640 -15.25 9.06 -32.88
CA GLY A 640 -16.57 9.57 -33.31
C GLY A 640 -17.35 8.63 -34.25
N GLU A 641 -16.70 7.59 -34.78
CA GLU A 641 -17.30 6.59 -35.66
C GLU A 641 -17.93 5.44 -34.86
N VAL A 642 -19.13 5.02 -35.27
CA VAL A 642 -19.87 3.92 -34.64
C VAL A 642 -19.74 2.65 -35.47
N GLN A 643 -19.23 1.59 -34.85
CA GLN A 643 -19.05 0.28 -35.45
C GLN A 643 -20.08 -0.70 -34.87
N ASP A 644 -21.02 -1.15 -35.70
CA ASP A 644 -21.98 -2.21 -35.35
C ASP A 644 -21.38 -3.57 -35.72
N LEU A 645 -20.82 -4.26 -34.72
CA LEU A 645 -20.08 -5.50 -34.95
C LEU A 645 -20.97 -6.62 -35.50
N GLY A 646 -22.25 -6.65 -35.09
CA GLY A 646 -23.21 -7.64 -35.58
C GLY A 646 -23.57 -7.42 -37.06
N ARG A 647 -23.69 -6.17 -37.49
CA ARG A 647 -23.89 -5.83 -38.90
C ARG A 647 -22.68 -6.18 -39.75
N MET A 648 -21.47 -5.84 -39.31
CA MET A 648 -20.23 -6.15 -40.02
C MET A 648 -20.04 -7.66 -40.21
N LEU A 649 -20.37 -8.47 -39.19
CA LEU A 649 -20.36 -9.94 -39.28
C LEU A 649 -21.33 -10.47 -40.35
N LYS A 650 -22.53 -9.89 -40.47
CA LYS A 650 -23.52 -10.30 -41.49
C LYS A 650 -23.09 -9.90 -42.90
N GLU A 651 -22.57 -8.69 -43.07
CA GLU A 651 -22.08 -8.19 -44.36
C GLU A 651 -20.90 -9.04 -44.85
N MET A 652 -19.93 -9.34 -43.99
CA MET A 652 -18.79 -10.19 -44.36
C MET A 652 -19.20 -11.64 -44.65
N ALA A 653 -20.13 -12.21 -43.89
CA ALA A 653 -20.66 -13.55 -44.16
C ALA A 653 -21.42 -13.63 -45.50
N SER A 654 -22.04 -12.53 -45.94
CA SER A 654 -22.71 -12.46 -47.24
C SER A 654 -21.74 -12.31 -48.43
N ALA A 655 -20.54 -11.77 -48.18
CA ALA A 655 -19.50 -11.58 -49.19
C ALA A 655 -18.60 -12.81 -49.37
N ASP A 656 -18.45 -13.66 -48.35
CA ASP A 656 -17.56 -14.82 -48.37
C ASP A 656 -18.27 -16.10 -47.89
N VAL A 657 -18.89 -16.81 -48.86
CA VAL A 657 -19.81 -17.96 -48.65
C VAL A 657 -19.12 -19.21 -48.08
N ALA A 658 -17.79 -19.28 -48.06
CA ALA A 658 -17.03 -20.50 -47.74
C ALA A 658 -16.13 -20.43 -46.49
N SER A 659 -16.15 -19.32 -45.73
CA SER A 659 -15.25 -19.15 -44.58
C SER A 659 -15.78 -19.80 -43.29
N ASN A 660 -14.94 -20.57 -42.58
CA ASN A 660 -15.26 -21.08 -41.24
C ASN A 660 -15.44 -19.90 -40.26
N HIS A 661 -16.28 -20.05 -39.24
CA HIS A 661 -16.62 -19.02 -38.25
C HIS A 661 -15.39 -18.29 -37.67
N ALA A 662 -14.29 -18.99 -37.43
CA ALA A 662 -13.05 -18.39 -36.94
C ALA A 662 -12.41 -17.42 -37.96
N ALA A 663 -12.46 -17.75 -39.25
CA ALA A 663 -11.97 -16.89 -40.32
C ALA A 663 -12.86 -15.64 -40.48
N LEU A 664 -14.18 -15.80 -40.37
CA LEU A 664 -15.13 -14.68 -40.37
C LEU A 664 -14.85 -13.70 -39.21
N VAL A 665 -14.73 -14.21 -37.98
CA VAL A 665 -14.43 -13.38 -36.80
C VAL A 665 -13.08 -12.67 -36.95
N ARG A 666 -12.06 -13.35 -37.47
CA ARG A 666 -10.74 -12.74 -37.72
C ARG A 666 -10.78 -11.67 -38.82
N GLY A 667 -11.53 -11.91 -39.90
CA GLY A 667 -11.77 -10.95 -40.96
C GLY A 667 -12.42 -9.67 -40.45
N VAL A 668 -13.49 -9.82 -39.66
CA VAL A 668 -14.16 -8.66 -39.03
C VAL A 668 -13.25 -7.96 -38.04
N SER A 669 -12.43 -8.67 -37.26
CA SER A 669 -11.43 -8.06 -36.37
C SER A 669 -10.43 -7.17 -37.12
N MET A 670 -9.94 -7.60 -38.29
CA MET A 670 -9.07 -6.76 -39.13
C MET A 670 -9.82 -5.52 -39.62
N GLN A 671 -11.08 -5.67 -40.06
CA GLN A 671 -11.89 -4.54 -40.52
C GLN A 671 -12.21 -3.55 -39.40
N VAL A 672 -12.54 -4.04 -38.21
CA VAL A 672 -12.77 -3.25 -36.98
C VAL A 672 -11.51 -2.48 -36.63
N HIS A 673 -10.35 -3.15 -36.60
CA HIS A 673 -9.08 -2.49 -36.34
C HIS A 673 -8.80 -1.38 -37.37
N ARG A 674 -8.95 -1.68 -38.66
CA ARG A 674 -8.76 -0.71 -39.75
C ARG A 674 -9.65 0.52 -39.57
N GLN A 675 -10.93 0.32 -39.26
CA GLN A 675 -11.86 1.42 -39.01
C GLN A 675 -11.48 2.23 -37.77
N MET A 676 -11.04 1.58 -36.68
CA MET A 676 -10.51 2.27 -35.50
C MET A 676 -9.28 3.12 -35.88
N ARG A 677 -8.34 2.53 -36.62
CA ARG A 677 -7.09 3.16 -37.08
C ARG A 677 -7.36 4.40 -37.92
N ILE A 678 -8.25 4.31 -38.91
CA ILE A 678 -8.67 5.42 -39.77
C ILE A 678 -9.41 6.49 -38.96
N SER A 679 -10.34 6.11 -38.07
CA SER A 679 -11.09 7.06 -37.23
C SER A 679 -10.20 7.89 -36.29
N LEU A 680 -8.99 7.38 -36.00
CA LEU A 680 -7.99 8.07 -35.21
C LEU A 680 -7.02 8.89 -36.06
N GLY A 681 -7.14 8.90 -37.39
CA GLY A 681 -6.28 9.65 -38.31
C GLY A 681 -5.07 8.88 -38.87
N GLY A 682 -5.11 7.54 -38.89
CA GLY A 682 -4.11 6.71 -39.59
C GLY A 682 -4.41 6.53 -41.08
N ASP A 683 -3.40 6.10 -41.85
CA ASP A 683 -3.49 5.97 -43.33
C ASP A 683 -4.49 4.89 -43.79
N GLY A 684 -5.27 5.16 -44.84
CA GLY A 684 -6.44 4.35 -45.26
C GLY A 684 -6.15 2.95 -45.80
#